data_AF-A0A1Y2HZK5-F1
#
_entry.id   AF-A0A1Y2HZK5-F1
#
_cell.length_a   1.000
_cell.length_b   1.000
_cell.length_c   1.000
_cell.angle_alpha   90.00
_cell.angle_beta   90.00
_cell.angle_gamma   90.00
#
_symmetry.space_group_name_H-M   'P 1'
#
loop_
_entity.id
_entity.type
_entity.pdbx_description
1 polymer ?
#
loop_
_entity_poly.entity_id
_entity_poly.type
_entity_poly.pdbx_seq_one_letter_code
_entity_poly.pdbx_strand_id
1 'polypeptide(L)'
;MPIAVAKPATPGSLRRPSTARVPTLPIELDYVFGMSTHLPNSVHVVSAPSKNESDSAVTILYPAANNAVLFHSGTRSQTILQGHCNPIVACTVSQDRKWAATADTGPESALLIWDLTQNGLPIKSMFDLHGGDGANVVAFSPCAKYLATIGGSPEKQQQTLCIWDWTLPSATIPLFEAPVPSGTDPQISVRFSPESYYHLVSNGYETVYFWNWEPGVGDESGLEVIREGAGEVKGPLNVSAFVGASNCAVTGTRAGDLAVWNKGRDSVWTLAKVHHRLHNAGIHVIESLASGIVITAGEDGFIRFFDTAFRLVTFYERLRSGPILSISLGSPSKFIAKPSIPSLVVATSQAKIVHLTRIGTDPTGGELITDQLVEGAAHAIECMSTHPTQPTIAIAMAGGKLVVWNHAKKSVETRRSMPVGESVTSIVTVRMPKETKDGEQEEEDDEEKPGIIVVGSDKGIVRVFGNDLEDLSDPTQASNLPITRLTISAKCDLIACADTKFAVAVLQRNPASASFQYTLIGRVQAHHQPLVAETPFPNGTRLMSLAQDRILAKYGPPTTASPLANASTTPAFGGSTAPTSPPVTGALTVTSMRRMEQTNTPTAVATSDDQLLVALDAWRLKTYNAHTLACRDSVLAGVFARHPMQWMYPVEYRGPPLIGMLALPYDGNPHRAMGVLAHPDKIKDMCVSEDGKYAFTTGGEWDQASGAGPVAAAAVVKMWSLHPRLLDVQAARGGQGMQPFEYLVNPTGDPAIRRHLEDLFYYAQIREAGENAPGVVHRLKEKVGLSMLPDLLRALGHFPSERDVQQMVSVLELKAVEQGRPSDCTFEDVIRTFLQFRDAVPVVPGDVKEAVKRAKEWNMGDLKSFLMTYGEGMSADEVDKVGYLLDELELGGQEEDEYEESARV
;
A
#
# COMPACT_ATOMS: atom_id res chain seq x y z
N MET A 1 -11.94 17.76 6.38
CA MET A 1 -11.11 18.47 5.39
C MET A 1 -11.96 18.85 4.19
N PRO A 2 -11.76 20.03 3.59
CA PRO A 2 -12.45 20.41 2.37
C PRO A 2 -12.02 19.47 1.25
N ILE A 3 -12.99 19.12 0.42
CA ILE A 3 -12.81 18.41 -0.83
C ILE A 3 -11.82 19.18 -1.71
N ALA A 4 -10.70 18.55 -2.05
CA ALA A 4 -9.89 18.97 -3.18
C ALA A 4 -10.60 18.54 -4.47
N VAL A 5 -11.63 19.29 -4.88
CA VAL A 5 -12.00 19.32 -6.30
C VAL A 5 -10.79 19.97 -6.94
N ALA A 6 -10.03 19.23 -7.74
CA ALA A 6 -9.07 19.86 -8.63
C ALA A 6 -9.87 20.86 -9.47
N LYS A 7 -9.80 22.16 -9.12
CA LYS A 7 -10.46 23.21 -9.90
C LYS A 7 -9.93 23.07 -11.33
N PRO A 8 -10.78 23.13 -12.37
CA PRO A 8 -10.29 23.26 -13.73
C PRO A 8 -9.40 24.52 -13.75
N ALA A 9 -8.10 24.34 -13.98
CA ALA A 9 -7.16 25.44 -13.87
C ALA A 9 -7.59 26.56 -14.83
N THR A 10 -7.73 27.76 -14.29
CA THR A 10 -8.04 28.97 -15.04
C THR A 10 -7.01 29.15 -16.17
N PRO A 11 -7.41 29.47 -17.40
CA PRO A 11 -6.48 29.71 -18.48
C PRO A 11 -5.78 31.05 -18.25
N GLY A 12 -4.62 31.04 -17.60
CA GLY A 12 -3.88 32.25 -17.28
C GLY A 12 -2.38 32.02 -17.10
N SER A 13 -1.59 32.65 -17.98
CA SER A 13 -0.12 32.79 -17.95
C SER A 13 0.69 31.51 -18.20
N LEU A 14 0.98 31.26 -19.49
CA LEU A 14 2.13 30.48 -19.97
C LEU A 14 3.45 31.03 -19.37
N ARG A 15 3.87 30.52 -18.21
CA ARG A 15 5.29 30.55 -17.82
C ARG A 15 6.01 29.45 -18.60
N ARG A 16 7.18 29.80 -19.13
CA ARG A 16 8.05 28.91 -19.93
C ARG A 16 8.18 27.54 -19.24
N PRO A 17 8.05 26.42 -19.98
CA PRO A 17 8.30 25.12 -19.40
C PRO A 17 9.77 25.06 -18.96
N SER A 18 9.98 24.76 -17.68
CA SER A 18 11.20 24.08 -17.25
C SER A 18 11.34 22.80 -18.07
N THR A 19 12.57 22.30 -18.19
CA THR A 19 12.93 21.06 -18.90
C THR A 19 12.36 19.80 -18.21
N ALA A 20 11.11 19.84 -17.77
CA ALA A 20 10.41 18.77 -17.09
C ALA A 20 9.90 17.75 -18.12
N ARG A 21 10.05 16.47 -17.76
CA ARG A 21 9.53 15.32 -18.50
C ARG A 21 8.03 15.51 -18.74
N VAL A 22 7.57 15.33 -19.98
CA VAL A 22 6.14 15.37 -20.30
C VAL A 22 5.50 14.13 -19.68
N PRO A 23 4.46 14.26 -18.84
CA PRO A 23 3.81 13.12 -18.24
C PRO A 23 3.11 12.28 -19.32
N THR A 24 3.19 10.97 -19.16
CA THR A 24 2.67 9.97 -20.12
C THR A 24 1.40 9.30 -19.63
N LEU A 25 1.22 9.22 -18.30
CA LEU A 25 0.07 8.58 -17.65
C LEU A 25 -0.66 9.55 -16.71
N PRO A 26 -1.98 9.36 -16.52
CA PRO A 26 -2.75 10.13 -15.54
C PRO A 26 -2.22 10.06 -14.10
N ILE A 27 -1.58 8.96 -13.71
CA ILE A 27 -0.92 8.79 -12.40
C ILE A 27 0.48 8.22 -12.64
N GLU A 28 1.51 8.89 -12.12
CA GLU A 28 2.91 8.43 -12.21
C GLU A 28 3.59 8.54 -10.84
N LEU A 29 4.41 7.55 -10.50
CA LEU A 29 5.19 7.58 -9.26
C LEU A 29 6.35 8.58 -9.41
N ASP A 30 6.32 9.67 -8.64
CA ASP A 30 7.30 10.78 -8.72
C ASP A 30 8.48 10.57 -7.77
N TYR A 31 8.21 10.15 -6.54
CA TYR A 31 9.23 10.07 -5.50
C TYR A 31 8.89 9.02 -4.44
N VAL A 32 9.93 8.43 -3.84
CA VAL A 32 9.81 7.50 -2.71
C VAL A 32 10.58 8.05 -1.51
N PHE A 33 9.86 8.31 -0.41
CA PHE A 33 10.43 8.66 0.88
C PHE A 33 10.59 7.39 1.72
N GLY A 34 11.84 7.01 1.98
CA GLY A 34 12.20 5.81 2.73
C GLY A 34 12.93 4.74 1.91
N MET A 35 13.28 3.66 2.60
CA MET A 35 13.95 2.48 2.05
C MET A 35 13.54 1.25 2.85
N SER A 36 13.77 0.06 2.29
CA SER A 36 13.55 -1.19 3.03
C SER A 36 14.69 -1.44 4.01
N THR A 37 14.40 -1.30 5.32
CA THR A 37 15.36 -1.39 6.43
C THR A 37 15.63 -2.81 6.94
N HIS A 38 15.11 -3.84 6.28
CA HIS A 38 15.25 -5.23 6.73
C HIS A 38 16.18 -6.05 5.85
N LEU A 39 16.57 -5.50 4.70
CA LEU A 39 17.32 -6.22 3.70
C LEU A 39 18.82 -6.11 3.97
N PRO A 40 19.54 -7.24 4.08
CA PRO A 40 20.99 -7.21 4.04
C PRO A 40 21.45 -6.75 2.66
N ASN A 41 22.62 -6.12 2.58
CA ASN A 41 23.21 -5.68 1.31
C ASN A 41 22.28 -4.79 0.43
N SER A 42 21.51 -3.92 1.08
CA SER A 42 20.44 -3.14 0.46
C SER A 42 20.87 -1.93 -0.36
N VAL A 43 22.11 -1.43 -0.24
CA VAL A 43 22.55 -0.25 -0.99
C VAL A 43 23.72 -0.58 -1.90
N HIS A 44 23.69 -0.05 -3.13
CA HIS A 44 24.74 -0.24 -4.13
C HIS A 44 25.12 1.07 -4.80
N VAL A 45 26.41 1.40 -4.89
CA VAL A 45 26.89 2.53 -5.70
C VAL A 45 26.90 2.10 -7.17
N VAL A 46 26.26 2.88 -8.05
CA VAL A 46 26.14 2.60 -9.48
C VAL A 46 27.18 3.38 -10.29
N SER A 47 27.21 4.70 -10.10
CA SER A 47 28.17 5.58 -10.76
C SER A 47 28.79 6.52 -9.74
N ALA A 48 30.08 6.77 -9.94
CA ALA A 48 30.91 7.66 -9.14
C ALA A 48 31.26 8.92 -9.94
N PRO A 49 31.67 10.02 -9.29
CA PRO A 49 31.73 11.32 -9.95
C PRO A 49 32.65 11.34 -11.18
N SER A 50 32.22 12.09 -12.19
CA SER A 50 32.98 12.29 -13.42
C SER A 50 34.34 12.93 -13.14
N LYS A 51 35.26 12.91 -14.10
CA LYS A 51 36.65 13.36 -13.94
C LYS A 51 36.83 14.83 -13.49
N ASN A 52 35.77 15.64 -13.44
CA ASN A 52 35.82 17.04 -13.00
C ASN A 52 35.84 17.16 -11.48
N GLU A 53 36.85 17.88 -10.98
CA GLU A 53 37.37 17.87 -9.59
C GLU A 53 36.47 18.50 -8.52
N SER A 54 35.21 18.88 -8.83
CA SER A 54 34.32 19.60 -7.92
C SER A 54 33.05 18.86 -7.51
N ASP A 55 32.77 17.68 -8.07
CA ASP A 55 31.48 17.01 -7.89
C ASP A 55 31.64 15.77 -6.99
N SER A 56 31.08 15.80 -5.79
CA SER A 56 30.98 14.63 -4.89
C SER A 56 29.75 13.78 -5.19
N ALA A 57 29.07 14.03 -6.31
CA ALA A 57 27.85 13.34 -6.71
C ALA A 57 28.08 11.84 -6.95
N VAL A 58 27.32 11.04 -6.23
CA VAL A 58 27.20 9.58 -6.36
C VAL A 58 25.77 9.22 -6.79
N THR A 59 25.64 8.22 -7.66
CA THR A 59 24.34 7.56 -7.91
C THR A 59 24.30 6.25 -7.15
N ILE A 60 23.23 6.04 -6.39
CA ILE A 60 23.03 4.84 -5.56
C ILE A 60 21.75 4.12 -5.96
N LEU A 61 21.75 2.80 -5.84
CA LEU A 61 20.59 1.92 -6.00
C LEU A 61 20.21 1.36 -4.62
N TYR A 62 18.94 1.43 -4.25
CA TYR A 62 18.42 0.77 -3.07
C TYR A 62 16.95 0.35 -3.26
N PRO A 63 16.50 -0.74 -2.61
CA PRO A 63 15.11 -1.16 -2.61
C PRO A 63 14.27 -0.34 -1.62
N ALA A 64 13.03 -0.05 -2.01
CA ALA A 64 12.02 0.60 -1.22
C ALA A 64 10.65 -0.05 -1.53
N ALA A 65 10.23 -0.96 -0.65
CA ALA A 65 9.06 -1.83 -0.84
C ALA A 65 9.19 -2.69 -2.11
N ASN A 66 8.20 -2.65 -3.02
CA ASN A 66 8.22 -3.37 -4.31
C ASN A 66 8.89 -2.57 -5.45
N ASN A 67 9.61 -1.49 -5.16
CA ASN A 67 10.36 -0.73 -6.17
C ASN A 67 11.82 -0.61 -5.78
N ALA A 68 12.70 -0.57 -6.78
CA ALA A 68 14.09 -0.14 -6.57
C ALA A 68 14.24 1.32 -6.98
N VAL A 69 15.11 2.06 -6.31
CA VAL A 69 15.30 3.50 -6.48
C VAL A 69 16.74 3.77 -6.85
N LEU A 70 16.95 4.37 -8.02
CA LEU A 70 18.20 5.01 -8.40
C LEU A 70 18.17 6.47 -7.94
N PHE A 71 18.92 6.80 -6.89
CA PHE A 71 19.02 8.15 -6.37
C PHE A 71 20.29 8.84 -6.88
N HIS A 72 20.10 9.95 -7.58
CA HIS A 72 21.17 10.79 -8.11
C HIS A 72 21.43 11.94 -7.15
N SER A 73 22.49 11.87 -6.36
CA SER A 73 22.78 12.89 -5.34
C SER A 73 23.09 14.28 -5.90
N GLY A 74 23.70 14.37 -7.10
CA GLY A 74 24.04 15.64 -7.73
C GLY A 74 22.81 16.50 -8.09
N THR A 75 21.72 15.86 -8.53
CA THR A 75 20.45 16.52 -8.85
C THR A 75 19.40 16.39 -7.73
N ARG A 76 19.68 15.60 -6.70
CA ARG A 76 18.73 15.13 -5.66
C ARG A 76 17.42 14.59 -6.27
N SER A 77 17.53 13.85 -7.37
CA SER A 77 16.39 13.24 -8.07
C SER A 77 16.42 11.73 -7.99
N GLN A 78 15.25 11.10 -8.15
CA GLN A 78 15.09 9.65 -8.17
C GLN A 78 14.65 9.16 -9.55
N THR A 79 15.17 8.01 -9.96
CA THR A 79 14.60 7.19 -11.03
C THR A 79 14.08 5.91 -10.38
N ILE A 80 12.79 5.64 -10.54
CA ILE A 80 12.12 4.55 -9.82
C ILE A 80 11.90 3.38 -10.78
N LEU A 81 12.38 2.20 -10.37
CA LEU A 81 12.35 0.97 -11.13
C LEU A 81 11.12 0.15 -10.68
N GLN A 82 10.09 0.12 -11.53
CA GLN A 82 8.80 -0.52 -11.26
C GLN A 82 8.64 -1.83 -12.03
N GLY A 83 8.09 -2.86 -11.39
CA GLY A 83 7.79 -4.14 -12.04
C GLY A 83 7.43 -5.27 -11.08
N HIS A 84 7.93 -5.24 -9.84
CA HIS A 84 7.59 -6.24 -8.82
C HIS A 84 6.19 -6.04 -8.26
N CYS A 85 5.45 -7.14 -8.12
CA CYS A 85 4.17 -7.18 -7.43
C CYS A 85 4.32 -7.38 -5.91
N ASN A 86 5.39 -8.07 -5.50
CA ASN A 86 5.71 -8.37 -4.10
C ASN A 86 6.85 -7.49 -3.58
N PRO A 87 7.11 -7.44 -2.25
CA PRO A 87 8.24 -6.69 -1.71
C PRO A 87 9.57 -7.25 -2.25
N ILE A 88 10.48 -6.37 -2.66
CA ILE A 88 11.83 -6.79 -3.08
C ILE A 88 12.55 -7.34 -1.86
N VAL A 89 13.06 -8.56 -1.95
CA VAL A 89 13.80 -9.23 -0.85
C VAL A 89 15.29 -9.39 -1.15
N ALA A 90 15.69 -9.27 -2.42
CA ALA A 90 17.09 -9.32 -2.81
C ALA A 90 17.41 -8.26 -3.87
N CYS A 91 18.56 -7.62 -3.73
CA CYS A 91 19.09 -6.67 -4.70
C CYS A 91 20.60 -6.83 -4.81
N THR A 92 21.11 -6.88 -6.04
CA THR A 92 22.55 -6.98 -6.31
C THR A 92 22.92 -6.23 -7.59
N VAL A 93 24.18 -5.83 -7.70
CA VAL A 93 24.73 -5.10 -8.84
C VAL A 93 25.94 -5.85 -9.37
N SER A 94 26.09 -5.90 -10.69
CA SER A 94 27.24 -6.52 -11.34
C SER A 94 28.54 -5.79 -10.99
N GLN A 95 29.68 -6.50 -11.01
CA GLN A 95 30.97 -5.91 -10.63
C GLN A 95 31.38 -4.73 -11.55
N ASP A 96 30.95 -4.75 -12.81
CA ASP A 96 31.14 -3.66 -13.77
C ASP A 96 30.12 -2.52 -13.64
N ARG A 97 29.15 -2.65 -12.73
CA ARG A 97 28.09 -1.68 -12.39
C ARG A 97 27.18 -1.30 -13.54
N LYS A 98 27.08 -2.17 -14.56
CA LYS A 98 26.18 -1.97 -15.70
C LYS A 98 24.82 -2.61 -15.49
N TRP A 99 24.74 -3.66 -14.67
CA TRP A 99 23.53 -4.44 -14.49
C TRP A 99 23.13 -4.49 -13.02
N ALA A 100 21.84 -4.39 -12.75
CA ALA A 100 21.26 -4.71 -11.44
C ALA A 100 20.28 -5.86 -11.57
N ALA A 101 20.18 -6.68 -10.53
CA ALA A 101 19.16 -7.70 -10.39
C ALA A 101 18.36 -7.42 -9.12
N THR A 102 17.03 -7.45 -9.23
CA THR A 102 16.10 -7.36 -8.10
C THR A 102 15.17 -8.58 -8.13
N ALA A 103 14.90 -9.16 -6.98
CA ALA A 103 13.99 -10.29 -6.84
C ALA A 103 13.02 -10.09 -5.68
N ASP A 104 11.82 -10.63 -5.85
CA ASP A 104 10.79 -10.70 -4.84
C ASP A 104 10.43 -12.16 -4.51
N THR A 105 9.56 -12.33 -3.51
CA THR A 105 9.01 -13.61 -3.07
C THR A 105 7.53 -13.45 -2.81
N GLY A 106 6.71 -14.42 -3.25
CA GLY A 106 5.25 -14.38 -3.14
C GLY A 106 4.57 -14.86 -4.42
N PRO A 107 3.22 -14.77 -4.48
CA PRO A 107 2.46 -15.12 -5.68
C PRO A 107 2.90 -14.28 -6.88
N GLU A 108 3.05 -14.91 -8.05
CA GLU A 108 3.54 -14.24 -9.27
C GLU A 108 4.92 -13.57 -9.10
N SER A 109 5.80 -14.17 -8.29
CA SER A 109 7.15 -13.65 -8.06
C SER A 109 7.97 -13.49 -9.34
N ALA A 110 8.83 -12.47 -9.34
CA ALA A 110 9.65 -12.09 -10.45
C ALA A 110 11.09 -11.76 -10.04
N LEU A 111 12.01 -12.02 -10.96
CA LEU A 111 13.37 -11.51 -10.94
C LEU A 111 13.57 -10.60 -12.17
N LEU A 112 13.95 -9.35 -11.92
CA LEU A 112 14.10 -8.32 -12.93
C LEU A 112 15.58 -7.92 -13.06
N ILE A 113 16.06 -7.85 -14.31
CA ILE A 113 17.40 -7.35 -14.65
C ILE A 113 17.29 -5.97 -15.28
N TRP A 114 18.07 -5.02 -14.77
CA TRP A 114 18.05 -3.61 -15.16
C TRP A 114 19.38 -3.16 -15.77
N ASP A 115 19.31 -2.39 -16.85
CA ASP A 115 20.46 -1.69 -17.43
C ASP A 115 20.69 -0.36 -16.72
N LEU A 116 21.71 -0.33 -15.86
CA LEU A 116 22.11 0.86 -15.11
C LEU A 116 22.78 1.93 -15.98
N THR A 117 23.31 1.56 -17.15
CA THR A 117 23.91 2.52 -18.09
C THR A 117 22.86 3.39 -18.78
N GLN A 118 21.63 2.89 -18.90
CA GLN A 118 20.49 3.59 -19.47
C GLN A 118 19.47 4.00 -18.39
N ASN A 119 19.97 4.41 -17.22
CA ASN A 119 19.14 4.90 -16.13
C ASN A 119 18.09 3.88 -15.63
N GLY A 120 18.45 2.59 -15.60
CA GLY A 120 17.63 1.52 -15.04
C GLY A 120 16.52 1.02 -15.97
N LEU A 121 16.77 0.86 -17.27
CA LEU A 121 15.79 0.23 -18.15
C LEU A 121 15.66 -1.27 -17.86
N PRO A 122 14.45 -1.84 -17.75
CA PRO A 122 14.30 -3.29 -17.60
C PRO A 122 14.68 -3.97 -18.91
N ILE A 123 15.63 -4.92 -18.85
CA ILE A 123 16.09 -5.67 -20.02
C ILE A 123 15.64 -7.13 -20.01
N LYS A 124 15.31 -7.68 -18.83
CA LYS A 124 14.83 -9.05 -18.70
C LYS A 124 13.96 -9.23 -17.47
N SER A 125 12.90 -10.02 -17.63
CA SER A 125 12.03 -10.48 -16.55
C SER A 125 12.00 -12.00 -16.56
N MET A 126 12.25 -12.60 -15.40
CA MET A 126 12.16 -14.04 -15.17
C MET A 126 11.08 -14.29 -14.13
N PHE A 127 10.24 -15.30 -14.35
CA PHE A 127 9.11 -15.67 -13.49
C PHE A 127 9.23 -17.14 -13.08
N ASP A 128 8.37 -17.60 -12.18
CA ASP A 128 8.30 -18.99 -11.71
C ASP A 128 9.63 -19.53 -11.13
N LEU A 129 10.46 -18.66 -10.58
CA LEU A 129 11.73 -19.06 -9.95
C LEU A 129 11.46 -19.99 -8.77
N HIS A 130 12.29 -21.04 -8.65
CA HIS A 130 12.20 -22.01 -7.55
C HIS A 130 10.80 -22.66 -7.42
N GLY A 131 10.16 -22.97 -8.56
CA GLY A 131 8.83 -23.59 -8.60
C GLY A 131 7.70 -22.65 -8.16
N GLY A 132 7.86 -21.34 -8.41
CA GLY A 132 6.89 -20.29 -8.10
C GLY A 132 7.09 -19.57 -6.77
N ASP A 133 8.01 -20.04 -5.93
CA ASP A 133 8.19 -19.50 -4.57
C ASP A 133 8.99 -18.17 -4.54
N GLY A 134 9.69 -17.85 -5.63
CA GLY A 134 10.52 -16.65 -5.76
C GLY A 134 11.95 -16.84 -5.26
N ALA A 135 12.75 -15.77 -5.30
CA ALA A 135 14.18 -15.82 -4.98
C ALA A 135 14.53 -14.91 -3.80
N ASN A 136 14.88 -15.51 -2.66
CA ASN A 136 15.24 -14.83 -1.42
C ASN A 136 16.64 -14.19 -1.46
N VAL A 137 17.56 -14.78 -2.23
CA VAL A 137 18.95 -14.33 -2.32
C VAL A 137 19.39 -14.36 -3.79
N VAL A 138 20.09 -13.31 -4.22
CA VAL A 138 20.59 -13.17 -5.59
C VAL A 138 22.03 -12.66 -5.58
N ALA A 139 22.91 -13.24 -6.41
CA ALA A 139 24.27 -12.77 -6.61
C ALA A 139 24.69 -12.83 -8.09
N PHE A 140 25.38 -11.80 -8.58
CA PHE A 140 26.06 -11.83 -9.86
C PHE A 140 27.41 -12.53 -9.76
N SER A 141 27.77 -13.25 -10.82
CA SER A 141 29.15 -13.69 -11.01
C SER A 141 30.08 -12.51 -11.33
N PRO A 142 31.41 -12.65 -11.10
CA PRO A 142 32.39 -11.60 -11.42
C PRO A 142 32.38 -11.18 -12.90
N CYS A 143 32.05 -12.11 -13.81
CA CYS A 143 31.94 -11.84 -15.24
C CYS A 143 30.59 -11.26 -15.67
N ALA A 144 29.67 -11.02 -14.73
CA ALA A 144 28.32 -10.54 -14.93
C ALA A 144 27.42 -11.42 -15.83
N LYS A 145 27.89 -12.57 -16.32
CA LYS A 145 27.14 -13.46 -17.21
C LYS A 145 26.18 -14.40 -16.45
N TYR A 146 26.61 -14.86 -15.28
CA TYR A 146 25.86 -15.85 -14.49
C TYR A 146 25.22 -15.20 -13.27
N LEU A 147 24.05 -15.71 -12.90
CA LEU A 147 23.32 -15.30 -11.71
C LEU A 147 23.10 -16.53 -10.83
N ALA A 148 23.42 -16.42 -9.54
CA ALA A 148 23.05 -17.43 -8.56
C ALA A 148 21.82 -16.95 -7.79
N THR A 149 20.81 -17.80 -7.64
CA THR A 149 19.63 -17.53 -6.84
C THR A 149 19.38 -18.65 -5.84
N ILE A 150 18.94 -18.29 -4.64
CA ILE A 150 18.43 -19.24 -3.65
C ILE A 150 17.00 -18.83 -3.32
N GLY A 151 16.09 -19.79 -3.37
CA GLY A 151 14.66 -19.58 -3.11
C GLY A 151 13.97 -20.85 -2.66
N GLY A 152 12.75 -20.70 -2.15
CA GLY A 152 11.90 -21.81 -1.70
C GLY A 152 10.91 -21.35 -0.63
N SER A 153 9.75 -22.02 -0.57
CA SER A 153 8.70 -21.73 0.39
C SER A 153 8.97 -22.35 1.78
N PRO A 154 8.62 -21.66 2.88
CA PRO A 154 8.58 -22.24 4.22
C PRO A 154 7.72 -23.51 4.31
N GLU A 155 6.68 -23.64 3.47
CA GLU A 155 5.77 -24.79 3.45
C GLU A 155 6.45 -26.06 2.93
N LYS A 156 7.31 -25.92 1.93
CA LYS A 156 8.04 -27.05 1.32
C LYS A 156 9.28 -27.45 2.14
N GLN A 157 9.70 -26.62 3.09
CA GLN A 157 10.89 -26.80 3.94
C GLN A 157 12.15 -27.24 3.16
N GLN A 158 12.28 -26.77 1.92
CA GLN A 158 13.43 -27.07 1.08
C GLN A 158 13.69 -25.90 0.15
N GLN A 159 14.85 -25.27 0.30
CA GLN A 159 15.32 -24.27 -0.66
C GLN A 159 16.07 -24.96 -1.80
N THR A 160 16.06 -24.35 -2.98
CA THR A 160 16.90 -24.76 -4.10
C THR A 160 17.89 -23.65 -4.46
N LEU A 161 19.11 -24.03 -4.84
CA LEU A 161 20.12 -23.16 -5.42
C LEU A 161 20.08 -23.34 -6.94
N CYS A 162 19.87 -22.23 -7.66
CA CYS A 162 19.81 -22.20 -9.12
C CYS A 162 20.93 -21.32 -9.68
N ILE A 163 21.59 -21.78 -10.74
CA ILE A 163 22.54 -20.98 -11.54
C ILE A 163 21.90 -20.69 -12.89
N TRP A 164 21.84 -19.41 -13.26
CA TRP A 164 21.22 -18.93 -14.49
C TRP A 164 22.26 -18.29 -15.40
N ASP A 165 22.15 -18.54 -16.69
CA ASP A 165 22.74 -17.66 -17.70
C ASP A 165 21.67 -16.69 -18.18
N TRP A 166 21.57 -15.56 -17.48
CA TRP A 166 20.53 -14.57 -17.75
C TRP A 166 20.73 -13.89 -19.13
N THR A 167 21.90 -14.04 -19.76
CA THR A 167 22.19 -13.42 -21.07
C THR A 167 21.56 -14.18 -22.24
N LEU A 168 21.14 -15.44 -22.03
CA LEU A 168 20.49 -16.23 -23.07
C LEU A 168 19.03 -15.79 -23.28
N PRO A 169 18.53 -15.71 -24.53
CA PRO A 169 17.13 -15.41 -24.80
C PRO A 169 16.15 -16.43 -24.19
N SER A 170 16.57 -17.69 -24.07
CA SER A 170 15.79 -18.82 -23.58
C SER A 170 15.97 -19.14 -22.09
N ALA A 171 16.49 -18.21 -21.28
CA ALA A 171 16.74 -18.47 -19.85
C ALA A 171 15.43 -18.46 -19.02
N THR A 172 14.50 -19.34 -19.38
CA THR A 172 13.32 -19.72 -18.60
C THR A 172 13.61 -20.90 -17.69
N ILE A 173 14.75 -21.58 -17.88
CA ILE A 173 15.18 -22.75 -17.12
C ILE A 173 16.59 -22.46 -16.59
N PRO A 174 16.90 -22.80 -15.33
CA PRO A 174 18.25 -22.64 -14.80
C PRO A 174 19.24 -23.57 -15.53
N LEU A 175 20.50 -23.14 -15.67
CA LEU A 175 21.57 -24.02 -16.14
C LEU A 175 21.85 -25.16 -15.17
N PHE A 176 21.62 -24.89 -13.89
CA PHE A 176 21.83 -25.83 -12.82
C PHE A 176 20.80 -25.58 -11.72
N GLU A 177 20.22 -26.64 -11.17
CA GLU A 177 19.33 -26.60 -10.00
C GLU A 177 19.68 -27.74 -9.04
N ALA A 178 19.88 -27.41 -7.75
CA ALA A 178 20.02 -28.40 -6.68
C ALA A 178 19.22 -28.01 -5.45
N PRO A 179 18.71 -28.99 -4.70
CA PRO A 179 18.26 -28.75 -3.34
C PRO A 179 19.43 -28.33 -2.45
N VAL A 180 19.18 -27.38 -1.55
CA VAL A 180 20.07 -27.10 -0.43
C VAL A 180 20.07 -28.32 0.50
N PRO A 181 21.24 -28.87 0.90
CA PRO A 181 21.32 -30.13 1.65
C PRO A 181 20.56 -30.14 2.98
N SER A 182 20.62 -29.05 3.74
CA SER A 182 19.87 -28.90 4.99
C SER A 182 18.51 -28.26 4.74
N GLY A 183 17.43 -29.01 4.98
CA GLY A 183 16.06 -28.48 4.97
C GLY A 183 15.70 -27.68 6.24
N THR A 184 16.51 -27.77 7.30
CA THR A 184 16.22 -27.12 8.60
C THR A 184 16.87 -25.74 8.75
N ASP A 185 17.95 -25.46 8.01
CA ASP A 185 18.68 -24.18 8.08
C ASP A 185 18.65 -23.43 6.74
N PRO A 186 17.66 -22.53 6.53
CA PRO A 186 17.53 -21.78 5.29
C PRO A 186 18.73 -20.86 5.07
N GLN A 187 19.31 -20.93 3.89
CA GLN A 187 20.43 -20.10 3.46
C GLN A 187 19.96 -18.67 3.22
N ILE A 188 20.67 -17.72 3.81
CA ILE A 188 20.35 -16.28 3.82
C ILE A 188 21.36 -15.44 3.04
N SER A 189 22.48 -16.03 2.60
CA SER A 189 23.48 -15.33 1.81
C SER A 189 24.13 -16.27 0.80
N VAL A 190 24.54 -15.72 -0.35
CA VAL A 190 25.32 -16.40 -1.38
C VAL A 190 26.29 -15.41 -2.02
N ARG A 191 27.54 -15.82 -2.26
CA ARG A 191 28.56 -15.01 -2.95
C ARG A 191 29.44 -15.86 -3.85
N PHE A 192 29.76 -15.32 -5.02
CA PHE A 192 30.77 -15.89 -5.91
C PHE A 192 32.17 -15.57 -5.40
N SER A 193 33.12 -16.44 -5.74
CA SER A 193 34.54 -16.15 -5.59
C SER A 193 34.97 -15.05 -6.57
N PRO A 194 35.70 -14.02 -6.14
CA PRO A 194 36.21 -12.97 -7.05
C PRO A 194 37.15 -13.49 -8.14
N GLU A 195 37.83 -14.61 -7.92
CA GLU A 195 38.82 -15.18 -8.85
C GLU A 195 38.24 -16.28 -9.76
N SER A 196 37.17 -16.96 -9.32
CA SER A 196 36.54 -18.05 -10.06
C SER A 196 35.03 -17.94 -10.01
N TYR A 197 34.40 -17.84 -11.18
CA TYR A 197 32.95 -17.83 -11.28
C TYR A 197 32.31 -19.21 -11.02
N TYR A 198 33.10 -20.28 -10.91
CA TYR A 198 32.65 -21.64 -10.59
C TYR A 198 32.52 -21.92 -9.09
N HIS A 199 33.12 -21.09 -8.24
CA HIS A 199 33.09 -21.28 -6.79
C HIS A 199 32.13 -20.31 -6.12
N LEU A 200 31.30 -20.85 -5.23
CA LEU A 200 30.33 -20.08 -4.44
C LEU A 200 30.46 -20.44 -2.97
N VAL A 201 30.08 -19.50 -2.11
CA VAL A 201 29.83 -19.75 -0.69
C VAL A 201 28.41 -19.32 -0.37
N SER A 202 27.66 -20.15 0.35
CA SER A 202 26.38 -19.78 0.96
C SER A 202 26.41 -20.04 2.46
N ASN A 203 25.57 -19.34 3.22
CA ASN A 203 25.36 -19.67 4.62
C ASN A 203 23.92 -19.44 5.05
N GLY A 204 23.47 -20.27 5.99
CA GLY A 204 22.27 -20.06 6.81
C GLY A 204 22.64 -19.45 8.16
N TYR A 205 21.86 -19.77 9.18
CA TYR A 205 22.12 -19.40 10.58
C TYR A 205 23.05 -20.39 11.28
N GLU A 206 23.14 -21.62 10.80
CA GLU A 206 23.95 -22.68 11.42
C GLU A 206 25.01 -23.22 10.47
N THR A 207 24.72 -23.28 9.18
CA THR A 207 25.54 -23.98 8.19
C THR A 207 26.21 -23.02 7.20
N VAL A 208 27.39 -23.41 6.74
CA VAL A 208 28.09 -22.80 5.60
C VAL A 208 28.31 -23.89 4.56
N TYR A 209 27.94 -23.61 3.32
CA TYR A 209 28.20 -24.49 2.17
C TYR A 209 29.16 -23.83 1.19
N PHE A 210 30.12 -24.63 0.72
CA PHE A 210 31.01 -24.26 -0.37
C PHE A 210 30.63 -25.08 -1.59
N TRP A 211 30.28 -24.40 -2.67
CA TRP A 211 29.80 -25.01 -3.88
C TRP A 211 30.81 -24.85 -5.00
N ASN A 212 30.92 -25.89 -5.83
CA ASN A 212 31.59 -25.81 -7.11
C ASN A 212 30.61 -26.22 -8.19
N TRP A 213 30.50 -25.41 -9.24
CA TRP A 213 29.70 -25.75 -10.42
C TRP A 213 30.55 -25.71 -11.66
N GLU A 214 30.36 -26.65 -12.58
CA GLU A 214 30.93 -26.59 -13.92
C GLU A 214 29.82 -26.79 -14.96
N PRO A 215 29.86 -26.11 -16.12
CA PRO A 215 28.86 -26.29 -17.17
C PRO A 215 29.15 -27.63 -17.85
N GLY A 216 28.39 -28.67 -17.49
CA GLY A 216 28.49 -29.98 -18.11
C GLY A 216 27.97 -30.01 -19.56
N VAL A 217 28.50 -30.94 -20.35
CA VAL A 217 27.86 -31.41 -21.59
C VAL A 217 27.10 -32.70 -21.23
N GLY A 218 25.77 -32.63 -21.04
CA GLY A 218 24.90 -33.79 -20.77
C GLY A 218 24.14 -33.74 -19.43
N ASP A 219 23.42 -34.83 -19.11
CA ASP A 219 22.48 -34.99 -17.96
C ASP A 219 23.16 -35.21 -16.58
N GLU A 220 24.49 -35.19 -16.49
CA GLU A 220 25.20 -35.25 -15.20
C GLU A 220 25.41 -33.82 -14.66
N SER A 221 24.58 -33.43 -13.70
CA SER A 221 24.50 -32.07 -13.17
C SER A 221 25.69 -31.77 -12.24
N GLY A 222 26.62 -30.93 -12.72
CA GLY A 222 27.94 -30.69 -12.11
C GLY A 222 28.01 -29.67 -10.96
N LEU A 223 26.99 -29.54 -10.10
CA LEU A 223 27.13 -28.79 -8.83
C LEU A 223 27.42 -29.76 -7.70
N GLU A 224 28.61 -29.65 -7.14
CA GLU A 224 29.02 -30.44 -5.99
C GLU A 224 29.13 -29.56 -4.75
N VAL A 225 28.56 -30.06 -3.64
CA VAL A 225 28.81 -29.52 -2.31
C VAL A 225 30.15 -30.07 -1.82
N ILE A 226 31.15 -29.19 -1.71
CA ILE A 226 32.50 -29.59 -1.28
C ILE A 226 32.56 -29.76 0.26
N ARG A 227 31.71 -29.06 1.02
CA ARG A 227 31.61 -29.21 2.48
C ARG A 227 30.27 -28.72 3.04
N GLU A 228 29.83 -29.42 4.09
CA GLU A 228 28.81 -29.03 5.07
C GLU A 228 29.44 -28.82 6.47
N GLY A 229 29.04 -27.76 7.19
CA GLY A 229 29.21 -27.67 8.65
C GLY A 229 29.66 -26.32 9.21
N ALA A 230 29.04 -25.90 10.33
CA ALA A 230 29.33 -24.69 11.10
C ALA A 230 30.76 -24.64 11.69
N GLY A 231 31.40 -25.80 11.88
CA GLY A 231 32.56 -25.94 12.77
C GLY A 231 32.21 -25.66 14.24
N GLU A 232 33.23 -25.50 15.10
CA GLU A 232 33.06 -25.10 16.52
C GLU A 232 32.66 -23.61 16.71
N VAL A 233 32.10 -22.97 15.69
CA VAL A 233 31.73 -21.55 15.73
C VAL A 233 30.51 -21.38 16.64
N LYS A 234 30.65 -20.55 17.68
CA LYS A 234 29.58 -20.32 18.66
C LYS A 234 28.62 -19.24 18.19
N GLY A 235 27.33 -19.55 18.20
CA GLY A 235 26.24 -18.62 17.91
C GLY A 235 25.86 -18.55 16.43
N PRO A 236 24.72 -17.91 16.11
CA PRO A 236 24.18 -17.92 14.76
C PRO A 236 25.04 -17.12 13.77
N LEU A 237 25.26 -17.70 12.59
CA LEU A 237 25.95 -17.10 11.46
C LEU A 237 25.09 -16.02 10.81
N ASN A 238 25.71 -15.09 10.08
CA ASN A 238 24.99 -14.01 9.42
C ASN A 238 25.43 -13.72 7.99
N VAL A 239 26.72 -13.67 7.70
CA VAL A 239 27.23 -13.33 6.35
C VAL A 239 28.54 -14.04 6.07
N SER A 240 28.71 -14.57 4.85
CA SER A 240 29.95 -15.18 4.37
C SER A 240 30.49 -14.45 3.14
N ALA A 241 31.81 -14.37 3.04
CA ALA A 241 32.50 -13.77 1.89
C ALA A 241 33.88 -14.38 1.67
N PHE A 242 34.34 -14.40 0.41
CA PHE A 242 35.73 -14.71 0.08
C PHE A 242 36.63 -13.51 0.41
N VAL A 243 37.85 -13.80 0.89
CA VAL A 243 38.83 -12.77 1.28
C VAL A 243 40.17 -13.06 0.62
N GLY A 244 40.70 -12.09 -0.13
CA GLY A 244 41.95 -12.26 -0.85
C GLY A 244 41.83 -13.27 -2.00
N ALA A 245 42.74 -14.24 -2.05
CA ALA A 245 42.71 -15.31 -3.05
C ALA A 245 41.60 -16.34 -2.78
N SER A 246 41.19 -17.11 -3.78
CA SER A 246 40.05 -18.06 -3.75
C SER A 246 40.13 -19.17 -2.69
N ASN A 247 41.24 -19.25 -1.94
CA ASN A 247 41.50 -20.28 -0.94
C ASN A 247 41.19 -19.81 0.49
N CYS A 248 40.68 -18.60 0.69
CA CYS A 248 40.27 -18.10 2.00
C CYS A 248 38.87 -17.49 1.94
N ALA A 249 38.03 -17.87 2.90
CA ALA A 249 36.69 -17.33 3.09
C ALA A 249 36.47 -17.04 4.57
N VAL A 250 35.57 -16.12 4.86
CA VAL A 250 35.21 -15.77 6.23
C VAL A 250 33.71 -15.74 6.43
N THR A 251 33.29 -16.02 7.65
CA THR A 251 31.89 -15.98 8.06
C THR A 251 31.75 -15.18 9.35
N GLY A 252 30.95 -14.12 9.31
CA GLY A 252 30.61 -13.31 10.47
C GLY A 252 29.39 -13.86 11.21
N THR A 253 29.41 -13.79 12.54
CA THR A 253 28.31 -14.22 13.40
C THR A 253 27.49 -13.03 13.92
N ARG A 254 26.26 -13.31 14.39
CA ARG A 254 25.42 -12.32 15.09
C ARG A 254 25.94 -11.95 16.48
N ALA A 255 26.92 -12.69 17.01
CA ALA A 255 27.58 -12.37 18.27
C ALA A 255 28.80 -11.43 18.10
N GLY A 256 29.18 -11.09 16.87
CA GLY A 256 30.34 -10.24 16.59
C GLY A 256 31.67 -11.00 16.41
N ASP A 257 31.60 -12.33 16.25
CA ASP A 257 32.76 -13.18 15.98
C ASP A 257 32.96 -13.40 14.48
N LEU A 258 34.19 -13.67 14.07
CA LEU A 258 34.55 -13.93 12.67
C LEU A 258 35.29 -15.27 12.54
N ALA A 259 34.69 -16.21 11.84
CA ALA A 259 35.29 -17.49 11.46
C ALA A 259 36.08 -17.34 10.15
N VAL A 260 37.27 -17.92 10.10
CA VAL A 260 38.16 -17.94 8.93
C VAL A 260 38.30 -19.38 8.44
N TRP A 261 37.97 -19.58 7.17
CA TRP A 261 37.98 -20.84 6.45
C TRP A 261 39.08 -20.84 5.40
N ASN A 262 39.84 -21.94 5.32
CA ASN A 262 40.86 -22.11 4.31
C ASN A 262 40.61 -23.36 3.47
N LYS A 263 40.83 -23.26 2.17
CA LYS A 263 40.83 -24.40 1.24
C LYS A 263 42.16 -25.15 1.35
N GLY A 264 42.10 -26.41 1.78
CA GLY A 264 43.24 -27.32 1.82
C GLY A 264 43.72 -27.73 0.42
N ARG A 265 44.84 -28.46 0.37
CA ARG A 265 45.39 -28.99 -0.89
C ARG A 265 44.53 -30.09 -1.52
N ASP A 266 43.73 -30.74 -0.69
CA ASP A 266 42.69 -31.71 -1.04
C ASP A 266 41.40 -31.03 -1.56
N SER A 267 41.41 -29.71 -1.76
CA SER A 267 40.25 -28.89 -2.12
C SER A 267 39.14 -28.85 -1.05
N VAL A 268 39.38 -29.41 0.14
CA VAL A 268 38.42 -29.39 1.24
C VAL A 268 38.59 -28.11 2.04
N TRP A 269 37.49 -27.40 2.30
CA TRP A 269 37.48 -26.22 3.17
C TRP A 269 37.63 -26.63 4.63
N THR A 270 38.38 -25.92 5.47
CA THR A 270 38.49 -26.23 6.91
C THR A 270 38.46 -24.95 7.74
N LEU A 271 37.86 -25.01 8.94
CA LEU A 271 37.90 -23.90 9.89
C LEU A 271 39.34 -23.72 10.38
N ALA A 272 39.97 -22.62 9.99
CA ALA A 272 41.35 -22.33 10.34
C ALA A 272 41.45 -21.58 11.68
N LYS A 273 40.56 -20.60 11.90
CA LYS A 273 40.62 -19.74 13.10
C LYS A 273 39.28 -19.05 13.35
N VAL A 274 38.97 -18.75 14.61
CA VAL A 274 37.90 -17.84 15.01
C VAL A 274 38.50 -16.62 15.71
N HIS A 275 38.14 -15.43 15.25
CA HIS A 275 38.44 -14.18 15.93
C HIS A 275 37.21 -13.73 16.73
N HIS A 276 37.34 -13.66 18.05
CA HIS A 276 36.23 -13.31 18.93
C HIS A 276 36.10 -11.79 19.12
N ARG A 277 34.86 -11.32 19.22
CA ARG A 277 34.49 -9.92 19.52
C ARG A 277 35.17 -8.89 18.60
N LEU A 278 35.16 -9.14 17.29
CA LEU A 278 35.54 -8.13 16.31
C LEU A 278 34.57 -6.95 16.31
N HIS A 279 33.29 -7.24 16.58
CA HIS A 279 32.23 -6.27 16.81
C HIS A 279 31.57 -6.53 18.17
N ASN A 280 30.93 -5.50 18.73
CA ASN A 280 30.18 -5.62 19.98
C ASN A 280 28.77 -6.21 19.78
N ALA A 281 28.37 -6.38 18.53
CA ALA A 281 27.10 -6.94 18.08
C ALA A 281 27.30 -7.64 16.71
N GLY A 282 26.22 -8.07 16.06
CA GLY A 282 26.30 -8.89 14.86
C GLY A 282 27.03 -8.25 13.68
N ILE A 283 27.84 -9.05 12.98
CA ILE A 283 28.52 -8.63 11.74
C ILE A 283 27.54 -8.76 10.57
N HIS A 284 27.19 -7.64 9.95
CA HIS A 284 26.23 -7.59 8.83
C HIS A 284 26.92 -7.50 7.47
N VAL A 285 28.10 -6.90 7.41
CA VAL A 285 28.81 -6.66 6.15
C VAL A 285 30.25 -7.14 6.24
N ILE A 286 30.70 -7.84 5.20
CA ILE A 286 32.09 -8.20 4.98
C ILE A 286 32.41 -7.92 3.51
N GLU A 287 33.37 -7.03 3.25
CA GLU A 287 33.84 -6.72 1.89
C GLU A 287 35.36 -6.84 1.81
N SER A 288 35.86 -7.38 0.70
CA SER A 288 37.30 -7.53 0.46
C SER A 288 37.74 -6.63 -0.70
N LEU A 289 38.71 -5.77 -0.43
CA LEU A 289 39.33 -4.92 -1.44
C LEU A 289 40.50 -5.64 -2.11
N ALA A 290 40.70 -5.41 -3.41
CA ALA A 290 41.87 -5.89 -4.14
C ALA A 290 43.21 -5.38 -3.57
N SER A 291 43.20 -4.32 -2.74
CA SER A 291 44.36 -3.82 -2.00
C SER A 291 44.80 -4.71 -0.84
N GLY A 292 44.05 -5.77 -0.51
CA GLY A 292 44.30 -6.64 0.65
C GLY A 292 43.71 -6.13 1.96
N ILE A 293 42.75 -5.20 1.89
CA ILE A 293 42.00 -4.71 3.05
C ILE A 293 40.66 -5.43 3.13
N VAL A 294 40.29 -5.87 4.34
CA VAL A 294 38.98 -6.44 4.67
C VAL A 294 38.18 -5.41 5.46
N ILE A 295 36.97 -5.12 5.02
CA ILE A 295 36.05 -4.18 5.67
C ILE A 295 34.98 -5.01 6.35
N THR A 296 34.75 -4.77 7.64
CA THR A 296 33.62 -5.32 8.38
C THR A 296 32.76 -4.20 8.95
N ALA A 297 31.46 -4.41 8.96
CA ALA A 297 30.54 -3.53 9.67
C ALA A 297 29.40 -4.32 10.29
N GLY A 298 28.86 -3.78 11.38
CA GLY A 298 27.91 -4.50 12.19
C GLY A 298 26.83 -3.64 12.82
N GLU A 299 25.98 -4.32 13.57
CA GLU A 299 24.85 -3.75 14.30
C GLU A 299 25.30 -2.75 15.38
N ASP A 300 26.56 -2.82 15.81
CA ASP A 300 27.19 -1.86 16.71
C ASP A 300 27.37 -0.46 16.09
N GLY A 301 27.10 -0.31 14.79
CA GLY A 301 27.22 0.96 14.07
C GLY A 301 28.65 1.32 13.69
N PHE A 302 29.58 0.37 13.81
CA PHE A 302 31.00 0.57 13.58
C PHE A 302 31.44 -0.01 12.24
N ILE A 303 32.40 0.65 11.59
CA ILE A 303 33.08 0.16 10.39
C ILE A 303 34.53 -0.08 10.76
N ARG A 304 35.04 -1.28 10.56
CA ARG A 304 36.43 -1.64 10.86
C ARG A 304 37.13 -2.13 9.60
N PHE A 305 38.40 -1.73 9.47
CA PHE A 305 39.24 -2.08 8.34
C PHE A 305 40.40 -2.92 8.86
N PHE A 306 40.61 -4.08 8.27
CA PHE A 306 41.66 -5.01 8.64
C PHE A 306 42.56 -5.32 7.45
N ASP A 307 43.77 -5.81 7.71
CA ASP A 307 44.55 -6.51 6.69
C ASP A 307 44.07 -7.97 6.53
N THR A 308 44.67 -8.71 5.59
CA THR A 308 44.36 -10.14 5.36
C THR A 308 44.69 -11.05 6.54
N ALA A 309 45.45 -10.58 7.53
CA ALA A 309 45.73 -11.28 8.78
C ALA A 309 44.78 -10.87 9.92
N PHE A 310 43.73 -10.10 9.61
CA PHE A 310 42.76 -9.55 10.55
C PHE A 310 43.37 -8.63 11.63
N ARG A 311 44.44 -7.89 11.29
CA ARG A 311 44.98 -6.81 12.13
C ARG A 311 44.30 -5.50 11.78
N LEU A 312 43.83 -4.77 12.79
CA LEU A 312 43.09 -3.52 12.61
C LEU A 312 44.00 -2.43 11.99
N VAL A 313 43.56 -1.90 10.85
CA VAL A 313 44.23 -0.80 10.12
C VAL A 313 43.62 0.54 10.53
N THR A 314 42.30 0.65 10.49
CA THR A 314 41.55 1.86 10.89
C THR A 314 40.09 1.51 11.21
N PHE A 315 39.33 2.44 11.77
CA PHE A 315 37.91 2.24 12.11
C PHE A 315 37.12 3.56 12.08
N TYR A 316 35.81 3.45 11.89
CA TYR A 316 34.83 4.53 12.01
C TYR A 316 33.78 4.15 13.05
N GLU A 317 33.80 4.82 14.21
CA GLU A 317 32.90 4.52 15.33
C GLU A 317 31.91 5.66 15.65
N ARG A 318 32.09 6.84 15.05
CA ARG A 318 31.33 8.06 15.39
C ARG A 318 30.34 8.50 14.30
N LEU A 319 29.76 7.55 13.56
CA LEU A 319 28.79 7.85 12.51
C LEU A 319 27.45 8.37 13.04
N ARG A 320 27.10 8.06 14.30
CA ARG A 320 25.83 8.48 14.97
C ARG A 320 24.56 8.26 14.13
N SER A 321 24.60 7.28 13.22
CA SER A 321 23.53 7.01 12.25
C SER A 321 22.76 5.72 12.53
N GLY A 322 23.14 4.99 13.58
CA GLY A 322 22.51 3.73 14.00
C GLY A 322 23.24 2.48 13.49
N PRO A 323 22.64 1.28 13.73
CA PRO A 323 23.16 -0.01 13.25
C PRO A 323 23.34 -0.05 11.74
N ILE A 324 24.44 -0.62 11.25
CA ILE A 324 24.77 -0.69 9.82
C ILE A 324 24.23 -1.97 9.21
N LEU A 325 23.48 -1.86 8.11
CA LEU A 325 22.90 -3.00 7.39
C LEU A 325 23.67 -3.36 6.12
N SER A 326 24.23 -2.36 5.44
CA SER A 326 24.89 -2.54 4.15
C SER A 326 25.93 -1.44 3.93
N ILE A 327 27.02 -1.82 3.25
CA ILE A 327 28.02 -0.89 2.75
C ILE A 327 28.24 -1.18 1.28
N SER A 328 28.29 -0.12 0.48
CA SER A 328 28.75 -0.21 -0.90
C SER A 328 29.97 0.67 -1.11
N LEU A 329 30.91 0.15 -1.89
CA LEU A 329 32.18 0.79 -2.18
C LEU A 329 32.02 1.74 -3.37
N GLY A 330 32.39 3.00 -3.18
CA GLY A 330 32.48 4.01 -4.23
C GLY A 330 33.81 3.93 -5.00
N SER A 331 34.13 5.01 -5.72
CA SER A 331 35.44 5.10 -6.39
C SER A 331 36.58 5.25 -5.37
N PRO A 332 37.77 4.68 -5.64
CA PRO A 332 38.95 4.97 -4.83
C PRO A 332 39.24 6.47 -4.87
N SER A 333 39.53 7.05 -3.70
CA SER A 333 39.94 8.45 -3.59
C SER A 333 41.23 8.67 -4.41
N LYS A 334 41.24 9.66 -5.31
CA LYS A 334 42.37 9.91 -6.24
C LYS A 334 43.67 10.36 -5.53
N PHE A 335 43.63 10.63 -4.23
CA PHE A 335 44.66 11.38 -3.50
C PHE A 335 45.55 10.57 -2.54
N ILE A 336 45.51 9.24 -2.52
CA ILE A 336 46.25 8.47 -1.50
C ILE A 336 47.26 7.49 -2.11
N ALA A 337 48.50 7.55 -1.61
CA ALA A 337 49.49 6.48 -1.72
C ALA A 337 48.95 5.19 -1.06
N LYS A 338 49.33 4.02 -1.60
CA LYS A 338 48.77 2.72 -1.21
C LYS A 338 48.92 2.42 0.30
N PRO A 339 47.90 1.80 0.95
CA PRO A 339 46.60 1.42 0.41
C PRO A 339 45.54 2.53 0.56
N SER A 340 44.92 2.92 -0.56
CA SER A 340 43.87 3.94 -0.62
C SER A 340 42.51 3.36 -0.20
N ILE A 341 41.84 3.98 0.77
CA ILE A 341 40.48 3.62 1.19
C ILE A 341 39.48 4.34 0.26
N PRO A 342 38.51 3.63 -0.37
CA PRO A 342 37.50 4.24 -1.23
C PRO A 342 36.47 5.04 -0.43
N SER A 343 35.69 5.88 -1.13
CA SER A 343 34.47 6.41 -0.50
C SER A 343 33.49 5.29 -0.21
N LEU A 344 32.69 5.43 0.85
CA LEU A 344 31.74 4.40 1.28
C LEU A 344 30.34 4.98 1.29
N VAL A 345 29.36 4.21 0.84
CA VAL A 345 27.95 4.49 1.07
C VAL A 345 27.42 3.47 2.06
N VAL A 346 26.80 3.95 3.13
CA VAL A 346 26.38 3.13 4.28
C VAL A 346 24.88 3.26 4.46
N ALA A 347 24.16 2.14 4.47
CA ALA A 347 22.75 2.07 4.82
C ALA A 347 22.58 1.56 6.26
N THR A 348 21.63 2.15 6.99
CA THR A 348 21.40 1.89 8.40
C THR A 348 19.98 1.43 8.68
N SER A 349 19.77 0.74 9.80
CA SER A 349 18.42 0.31 10.24
C SER A 349 17.52 1.46 10.67
N GLN A 350 18.05 2.68 10.77
CA GLN A 350 17.28 3.91 11.02
C GLN A 350 16.80 4.60 9.73
N ALA A 351 16.75 3.87 8.61
CA ALA A 351 16.34 4.38 7.30
C ALA A 351 17.17 5.58 6.80
N LYS A 352 18.49 5.55 7.08
CA LYS A 352 19.43 6.56 6.57
C LYS A 352 20.46 5.92 5.65
N ILE A 353 20.74 6.58 4.52
CA ILE A 353 21.91 6.32 3.70
C ILE A 353 22.87 7.50 3.79
N VAL A 354 24.12 7.22 4.17
CA VAL A 354 25.16 8.21 4.39
C VAL A 354 26.34 7.93 3.46
N HIS A 355 26.83 8.95 2.77
CA HIS A 355 28.05 8.91 1.99
C HIS A 355 29.23 9.41 2.82
N LEU A 356 30.24 8.56 2.94
CA LEU A 356 31.47 8.80 3.68
C LEU A 356 32.59 9.10 2.70
N THR A 357 33.04 10.34 2.71
CA THR A 357 34.19 10.79 1.92
C THR A 357 35.30 11.25 2.84
N ARG A 358 36.53 10.81 2.57
CA ARG A 358 37.69 11.25 3.32
C ARG A 358 38.44 12.34 2.56
N ILE A 359 38.73 13.44 3.24
CA ILE A 359 39.53 14.55 2.69
C ILE A 359 40.83 14.66 3.51
N GLY A 360 41.97 14.62 2.83
CA GLY A 360 43.30 14.75 3.44
C GLY A 360 44.33 13.82 2.81
N THR A 361 45.61 14.19 2.91
CA THR A 361 46.75 13.43 2.36
C THR A 361 47.20 12.27 3.25
N ASP A 362 46.73 12.23 4.50
CA ASP A 362 47.17 11.26 5.50
C ASP A 362 46.19 10.07 5.60
N PRO A 363 46.62 8.82 5.32
CA PRO A 363 45.76 7.64 5.25
C PRO A 363 45.13 7.24 6.60
N THR A 364 45.62 7.78 7.71
CA THR A 364 45.11 7.54 9.07
C THR A 364 44.61 8.81 9.77
N GLY A 365 44.91 10.01 9.25
CA GLY A 365 44.61 11.29 9.89
C GLY A 365 43.67 12.25 9.15
N GLY A 366 43.24 11.95 7.91
CA GLY A 366 42.31 12.83 7.16
C GLY A 366 40.90 12.93 7.77
N GLU A 367 40.25 14.09 7.62
CA GLU A 367 38.89 14.37 8.11
C GLU A 367 37.85 13.55 7.34
N LEU A 368 36.90 12.95 8.07
CA LEU A 368 35.80 12.17 7.52
C LEU A 368 34.58 13.07 7.38
N ILE A 369 34.16 13.31 6.14
CA ILE A 369 32.92 14.03 5.83
C ILE A 369 31.80 13.03 5.62
N THR A 370 30.71 13.26 6.34
CA THR A 370 29.47 12.47 6.28
C THR A 370 28.40 13.31 5.59
N ASP A 371 27.97 12.90 4.40
CA ASP A 371 26.84 13.51 3.70
C ASP A 371 25.62 12.58 3.77
N GLN A 372 24.49 13.06 4.26
CA GLN A 372 23.26 12.27 4.36
C GLN A 372 22.52 12.33 3.01
N LEU A 373 22.53 11.22 2.28
CA LEU A 373 21.93 11.13 0.95
C LEU A 373 20.43 10.90 1.01
N VAL A 374 20.00 9.91 1.80
CA VAL A 374 18.60 9.48 1.88
C VAL A 374 18.19 9.41 3.34
N GLU A 375 16.95 9.81 3.59
CA GLU A 375 16.30 9.72 4.88
C GLU A 375 14.88 9.16 4.72
N GLY A 376 14.43 8.39 5.71
CA GLY A 376 13.14 7.71 5.71
C GLY A 376 12.51 7.54 7.08
N ALA A 377 11.40 6.81 7.12
CA ALA A 377 10.80 6.33 8.35
C ALA A 377 11.58 5.14 8.90
N ALA A 378 11.96 5.18 10.17
CA ALA A 378 12.70 4.08 10.80
C ALA A 378 11.79 2.92 11.26
N HIS A 379 10.49 3.16 11.31
CA HIS A 379 9.47 2.23 11.80
C HIS A 379 8.26 2.27 10.86
N ALA A 380 7.37 1.28 11.01
CA ALA A 380 6.12 1.24 10.27
C ALA A 380 5.34 2.55 10.40
N ILE A 381 4.80 3.05 9.30
CA ILE A 381 3.99 4.27 9.29
C ILE A 381 2.57 3.89 9.69
N GLU A 382 1.99 4.65 10.64
CA GLU A 382 0.64 4.42 11.16
C GLU A 382 -0.39 5.27 10.42
N CYS A 383 -0.13 6.57 10.30
CA CYS A 383 -1.02 7.51 9.63
C CYS A 383 -0.26 8.76 9.15
N MET A 384 -0.86 9.48 8.21
CA MET A 384 -0.30 10.64 7.54
C MET A 384 -1.37 11.71 7.30
N SER A 385 -0.96 12.98 7.32
CA SER A 385 -1.86 14.08 6.97
C SER A 385 -1.11 15.23 6.32
N THR A 386 -1.58 15.67 5.14
CA THR A 386 -1.04 16.82 4.43
C THR A 386 -1.49 18.13 5.06
N HIS A 387 -0.59 19.12 5.05
CA HIS A 387 -0.96 20.47 5.44
C HIS A 387 -1.89 21.10 4.39
N PRO A 388 -2.97 21.80 4.76
CA PRO A 388 -3.92 22.33 3.78
C PRO A 388 -3.42 23.41 2.82
N THR A 389 -2.19 23.90 2.97
CA THR A 389 -1.68 25.08 2.24
C THR A 389 -0.16 25.10 2.07
N GLN A 390 0.59 24.41 2.94
CA GLN A 390 2.05 24.28 2.82
C GLN A 390 2.39 22.92 2.22
N PRO A 391 3.52 22.79 1.52
CA PRO A 391 3.93 21.53 0.89
C PRO A 391 4.54 20.55 1.91
N THR A 392 3.87 20.35 3.04
CA THR A 392 4.34 19.55 4.18
C THR A 392 3.34 18.45 4.53
N ILE A 393 3.86 17.36 5.07
CA ILE A 393 3.11 16.18 5.46
C ILE A 393 3.56 15.77 6.85
N ALA A 394 2.61 15.63 7.77
CA ALA A 394 2.86 15.04 9.07
C ALA A 394 2.72 13.51 8.94
N ILE A 395 3.74 12.78 9.37
CA ILE A 395 3.84 11.31 9.28
C ILE A 395 4.03 10.78 10.70
N ALA A 396 3.13 9.91 11.13
CA ALA A 396 3.22 9.19 12.39
C ALA A 396 3.73 7.76 12.16
N MET A 397 4.69 7.33 12.96
CA MET A 397 5.30 6.01 12.91
C MET A 397 5.04 5.25 14.21
N ALA A 398 5.10 3.92 14.11
CA ALA A 398 5.00 3.01 15.24
C ALA A 398 6.03 3.37 16.33
N GLY A 399 5.62 3.19 17.59
CA GLY A 399 6.40 3.60 18.75
C GLY A 399 6.36 5.10 19.04
N GLY A 400 5.39 5.83 18.46
CA GLY A 400 5.11 7.22 18.81
C GLY A 400 6.12 8.22 18.25
N LYS A 401 6.71 7.97 17.08
CA LYS A 401 7.57 8.95 16.40
C LYS A 401 6.76 9.75 15.39
N LEU A 402 6.89 11.06 15.42
CA LEU A 402 6.25 12.01 14.50
C LEU A 402 7.32 12.73 13.69
N VAL A 403 7.06 12.90 12.40
CA VAL A 403 7.95 13.62 11.47
C VAL A 403 7.12 14.52 10.58
N VAL A 404 7.58 15.75 10.36
CA VAL A 404 7.04 16.65 9.34
C VAL A 404 8.01 16.64 8.14
N TRP A 405 7.53 16.17 6.99
CA TRP A 405 8.29 16.06 5.75
C TRP A 405 7.81 17.08 4.73
N ASN A 406 8.74 17.86 4.17
CA ASN A 406 8.46 18.79 3.08
C ASN A 406 8.66 18.08 1.74
N HIS A 407 7.56 17.84 1.03
CA HIS A 407 7.57 17.05 -0.21
C HIS A 407 8.05 17.86 -1.43
N ALA A 408 8.08 19.20 -1.35
CA ALA A 408 8.66 20.05 -2.37
C ALA A 408 10.20 20.12 -2.25
N LYS A 409 10.72 20.25 -1.02
CA LYS A 409 12.17 20.25 -0.72
C LYS A 409 12.78 18.85 -0.63
N LYS A 410 11.93 17.81 -0.55
CA LYS A 410 12.31 16.39 -0.33
C LYS A 410 13.14 16.20 0.95
N SER A 411 12.82 16.95 2.02
CA SER A 411 13.59 16.95 3.27
C SER A 411 12.68 16.91 4.50
N VAL A 412 13.16 16.27 5.57
CA VAL A 412 12.50 16.30 6.88
C VAL A 412 12.77 17.64 7.56
N GLU A 413 11.72 18.34 7.99
CA GLU A 413 11.82 19.64 8.66
C GLU A 413 11.90 19.46 10.19
N THR A 414 10.99 18.68 10.77
CA THR A 414 10.91 18.51 12.23
C THR A 414 10.60 17.08 12.65
N ARG A 415 11.00 16.70 13.86
CA ARG A 415 10.73 15.39 14.46
C ARG A 415 10.35 15.53 15.92
N ARG A 416 9.46 14.65 16.38
CA ARG A 416 9.10 14.54 17.80
C ARG A 416 8.92 13.08 18.19
N SER A 417 9.30 12.75 19.42
CA SER A 417 8.93 11.47 20.03
C SER A 417 7.83 11.74 21.06
N MET A 418 6.79 10.91 21.03
CA MET A 418 5.75 10.89 22.04
C MET A 418 6.29 10.39 23.38
N PRO A 419 5.59 10.69 24.50
CA PRO A 419 5.92 10.11 25.80
C PRO A 419 5.97 8.58 25.76
N VAL A 420 6.78 8.00 26.64
CA VAL A 420 7.02 6.56 26.65
C VAL A 420 5.71 5.77 26.77
N GLY A 421 5.52 4.84 25.83
CA GLY A 421 4.35 3.97 25.76
C GLY A 421 3.08 4.64 25.26
N GLU A 422 3.15 5.82 24.63
CA GLU A 422 2.06 6.44 23.88
C GLU A 422 2.34 6.28 22.38
N SER A 423 1.42 5.65 21.65
CA SER A 423 1.51 5.48 20.19
C SER A 423 0.47 6.35 19.51
N VAL A 424 0.85 6.91 18.36
CA VAL A 424 -0.06 7.71 17.53
C VAL A 424 -0.86 6.79 16.63
N THR A 425 -2.17 6.94 16.66
CA THR A 425 -3.11 6.10 15.89
C THR A 425 -3.86 6.89 14.83
N SER A 426 -4.02 8.20 14.99
CA SER A 426 -4.68 9.07 14.01
C SER A 426 -4.04 10.46 14.02
N ILE A 427 -4.01 11.11 12.85
CA ILE A 427 -3.42 12.43 12.67
C ILE A 427 -4.24 13.26 11.68
N VAL A 428 -4.43 14.55 11.99
CA VAL A 428 -5.12 15.51 11.11
C VAL A 428 -4.42 16.85 11.18
N THR A 429 -4.12 17.41 10.00
CA THR A 429 -3.57 18.76 9.89
C THR A 429 -4.63 19.74 9.39
N VAL A 430 -4.76 20.90 10.02
CA VAL A 430 -5.70 21.96 9.64
C VAL A 430 -5.00 23.32 9.65
N ARG A 431 -5.49 24.26 8.84
CA ARG A 431 -5.00 25.64 8.80
C ARG A 431 -5.46 26.38 10.05
N MET A 432 -4.59 27.18 10.67
CA MET A 432 -5.01 28.04 11.76
C MET A 432 -6.03 29.10 11.27
N PRO A 433 -7.11 29.34 12.03
CA PRO A 433 -8.01 30.46 11.78
C PRO A 433 -7.28 31.80 12.01
N LYS A 434 -7.57 32.82 11.19
CA LYS A 434 -7.15 34.21 11.48
C LYS A 434 -7.94 34.68 12.69
N GLU A 435 -7.28 35.17 13.73
CA GLU A 435 -7.94 35.97 14.77
C GLU A 435 -8.23 37.36 14.18
N THR A 436 -9.43 37.54 13.61
CA THR A 436 -9.90 38.87 13.25
C THR A 436 -10.23 39.61 14.53
N LYS A 437 -9.48 40.67 14.87
CA LYS A 437 -9.98 41.68 15.79
C LYS A 437 -11.17 42.36 15.10
N ASP A 438 -12.30 42.41 15.80
CA ASP A 438 -13.54 42.98 15.26
C ASP A 438 -13.29 44.40 14.68
N GLY A 439 -13.42 44.55 13.35
CA GLY A 439 -13.50 45.86 12.68
C GLY A 439 -12.44 46.23 11.65
N GLU A 440 -11.37 45.44 11.46
CA GLU A 440 -10.38 45.69 10.41
C GLU A 440 -10.68 44.88 9.15
N GLN A 441 -10.69 45.54 7.98
CA GLN A 441 -10.87 44.88 6.68
C GLN A 441 -9.77 43.83 6.47
N GLU A 442 -10.14 42.68 5.91
CA GLU A 442 -9.21 41.62 5.53
C GLU A 442 -8.21 42.15 4.49
N GLU A 443 -7.04 42.61 4.93
CA GLU A 443 -5.91 42.76 4.02
C GLU A 443 -5.47 41.35 3.58
N GLU A 444 -5.45 41.13 2.26
CA GLU A 444 -4.92 39.95 1.57
C GLU A 444 -3.39 39.92 1.68
N ASP A 445 -2.85 39.93 2.89
CA ASP A 445 -1.46 39.58 3.08
C ASP A 445 -1.30 38.06 2.97
N ASP A 446 -0.65 37.67 1.87
CA ASP A 446 -0.22 36.32 1.45
C ASP A 446 0.84 35.72 2.40
N GLU A 447 0.84 36.05 3.71
CA GLU A 447 1.76 35.40 4.66
C GLU A 447 1.38 33.92 4.87
N GLU A 448 2.40 33.05 4.83
CA GLU A 448 2.31 31.62 5.07
C GLU A 448 1.71 31.35 6.46
N LYS A 449 0.40 31.10 6.53
CA LYS A 449 -0.28 30.88 7.82
C LYS A 449 0.18 29.58 8.48
N PRO A 450 0.41 29.58 9.80
CA PRO A 450 0.77 28.37 10.54
C PRO A 450 -0.38 27.36 10.52
N GLY A 451 -0.02 26.08 10.52
CA GLY A 451 -0.94 24.95 10.66
C GLY A 451 -1.02 24.44 12.09
N ILE A 452 -2.05 23.64 12.35
CA ILE A 452 -2.21 22.85 13.56
C ILE A 452 -2.20 21.38 13.16
N ILE A 453 -1.45 20.58 13.89
CA ILE A 453 -1.42 19.13 13.77
C ILE A 453 -2.10 18.55 15.02
N VAL A 454 -3.22 17.85 14.84
CA VAL A 454 -3.92 17.16 15.92
C VAL A 454 -3.67 15.67 15.81
N VAL A 455 -3.33 15.06 16.94
CA VAL A 455 -2.96 13.66 17.05
C VAL A 455 -3.83 12.96 18.08
N GLY A 456 -4.36 11.79 17.72
CA GLY A 456 -5.02 10.85 18.63
C GLY A 456 -4.09 9.67 18.98
N SER A 457 -4.15 9.22 20.23
CA SER A 457 -3.29 8.14 20.74
C SER A 457 -4.02 6.82 20.98
N ASP A 458 -3.24 5.75 21.13
CA ASP A 458 -3.66 4.44 21.62
C ASP A 458 -4.26 4.46 23.04
N LYS A 459 -3.90 5.47 23.85
CA LYS A 459 -4.47 5.71 25.19
C LYS A 459 -5.75 6.56 25.23
N GLY A 460 -6.31 6.95 24.08
CA GLY A 460 -7.52 7.78 24.06
C GLY A 460 -7.29 9.27 24.32
N ILE A 461 -6.03 9.73 24.19
CA ILE A 461 -5.60 11.11 24.42
C ILE A 461 -5.54 11.84 23.07
N VAL A 462 -6.01 13.08 23.05
CA VAL A 462 -5.88 14.02 21.94
C VAL A 462 -4.84 15.08 22.29
N ARG A 463 -3.89 15.32 21.39
CA ARG A 463 -2.86 16.36 21.50
C ARG A 463 -2.88 17.29 20.30
N VAL A 464 -2.50 18.54 20.53
CA VAL A 464 -2.51 19.60 19.53
C VAL A 464 -1.13 20.24 19.45
N PHE A 465 -0.54 20.19 18.26
CA PHE A 465 0.80 20.68 17.98
C PHE A 465 0.82 21.78 16.91
N GLY A 466 1.85 22.61 16.92
CA GLY A 466 2.21 23.49 15.80
C GLY A 466 2.91 22.72 14.67
N ASN A 467 3.23 23.40 13.57
CA ASN A 467 4.01 22.82 12.46
C ASN A 467 5.45 22.42 12.86
N ASP A 468 5.98 23.06 13.91
CA ASP A 468 7.24 22.73 14.59
C ASP A 468 7.11 21.54 15.55
N LEU A 469 5.93 20.92 15.63
CA LEU A 469 5.60 19.87 16.58
C LEU A 469 5.73 20.33 18.05
N GLU A 470 5.69 21.61 18.37
CA GLU A 470 5.61 22.10 19.76
C GLU A 470 4.17 22.02 20.29
N ASP A 471 4.01 21.84 21.61
CA ASP A 471 2.69 21.73 22.25
C ASP A 471 1.94 23.07 22.22
N LEU A 472 0.76 23.11 21.59
CA LEU A 472 -0.14 24.27 21.61
C LEU A 472 -1.18 24.20 22.73
N SER A 473 -1.37 23.01 23.31
CA SER A 473 -2.30 22.77 24.41
C SER A 473 -1.87 21.58 25.27
N ASP A 474 -2.39 21.53 26.48
CA ASP A 474 -2.29 20.34 27.30
C ASP A 474 -3.04 19.15 26.66
N PRO A 475 -2.61 17.90 26.92
CA PRO A 475 -3.28 16.71 26.41
C PRO A 475 -4.70 16.59 26.96
N THR A 476 -5.66 16.26 26.09
CA THR A 476 -7.07 16.13 26.46
C THR A 476 -7.52 14.68 26.38
N GLN A 477 -8.07 14.13 27.46
CA GLN A 477 -8.63 12.76 27.45
C GLN A 477 -9.99 12.77 26.74
N ALA A 478 -10.09 12.10 25.60
CA ALA A 478 -11.34 12.01 24.83
C ALA A 478 -12.08 10.68 25.05
N SER A 479 -11.34 9.58 25.24
CA SER A 479 -11.89 8.26 25.57
C SER A 479 -10.89 7.49 26.44
N ASN A 480 -11.30 6.42 27.12
CA ASN A 480 -10.38 5.51 27.82
C ASN A 480 -9.88 4.37 26.91
N LEU A 481 -10.14 4.49 25.61
CA LEU A 481 -9.86 3.49 24.59
C LEU A 481 -9.06 4.13 23.46
N PRO A 482 -8.31 3.33 22.67
CA PRO A 482 -7.56 3.83 21.52
C PRO A 482 -8.44 4.64 20.57
N ILE A 483 -7.95 5.81 20.17
CA ILE A 483 -8.60 6.62 19.14
C ILE A 483 -8.32 5.96 17.80
N THR A 484 -9.35 5.58 17.07
CA THR A 484 -9.20 4.98 15.73
C THR A 484 -9.20 6.05 14.66
N ARG A 485 -9.96 7.12 14.86
CA ARG A 485 -10.08 8.21 13.89
C ARG A 485 -10.28 9.57 14.55
N LEU A 486 -9.93 10.61 13.82
CA LEU A 486 -9.96 11.99 14.27
C LEU A 486 -10.35 12.91 13.12
N THR A 487 -11.14 13.94 13.42
CA THR A 487 -11.44 15.05 12.50
C THR A 487 -11.57 16.35 13.29
N ILE A 488 -11.25 17.47 12.65
CA ILE A 488 -11.34 18.79 13.25
C ILE A 488 -12.15 19.73 12.35
N SER A 489 -12.91 20.63 12.96
CA SER A 489 -13.63 21.67 12.24
C SER A 489 -12.67 22.68 11.60
N ALA A 490 -13.12 23.33 10.51
CA ALA A 490 -12.32 24.34 9.82
C ALA A 490 -11.98 25.58 10.69
N LYS A 491 -12.80 25.85 11.72
CA LYS A 491 -12.57 26.92 12.71
C LYS A 491 -11.68 26.48 13.88
N CYS A 492 -11.28 25.21 13.91
CA CYS A 492 -10.55 24.60 15.03
C CYS A 492 -11.28 24.71 16.38
N ASP A 493 -12.61 24.86 16.38
CA ASP A 493 -13.44 24.96 17.57
C ASP A 493 -13.97 23.61 18.07
N LEU A 494 -14.05 22.61 17.20
CA LEU A 494 -14.56 21.27 17.51
C LEU A 494 -13.64 20.19 16.97
N ILE A 495 -13.34 19.21 17.80
CA ILE A 495 -12.66 17.95 17.42
C ILE A 495 -13.66 16.82 17.61
N ALA A 496 -13.82 15.95 16.61
CA ALA A 496 -14.53 14.70 16.77
C ALA A 496 -13.56 13.54 16.62
N CYS A 497 -13.67 12.54 17.50
CA CYS A 497 -12.83 11.36 17.48
C CYS A 497 -13.65 10.10 17.73
N ALA A 498 -13.25 9.00 17.08
CA ALA A 498 -13.85 7.68 17.25
C ALA A 498 -12.92 6.78 18.06
N ASP A 499 -13.49 5.88 18.87
CA ASP A 499 -12.71 4.89 19.61
C ASP A 499 -12.91 3.44 19.10
N THR A 500 -12.14 2.50 19.66
CA THR A 500 -12.20 1.07 19.29
C THR A 500 -13.53 0.38 19.63
N LYS A 501 -14.40 1.00 20.44
CA LYS A 501 -15.78 0.55 20.67
C LYS A 501 -16.80 1.29 19.81
N PHE A 502 -16.33 1.96 18.76
CA PHE A 502 -17.15 2.62 17.75
C PHE A 502 -17.98 3.79 18.30
N ALA A 503 -17.57 4.33 19.46
CA ALA A 503 -18.20 5.52 20.02
C ALA A 503 -17.54 6.78 19.47
N VAL A 504 -18.36 7.77 19.17
CA VAL A 504 -17.93 9.11 18.72
C VAL A 504 -17.94 10.04 19.93
N ALA A 505 -16.80 10.65 20.19
CA ALA A 505 -16.62 11.71 21.19
C ALA A 505 -16.36 13.05 20.51
N VAL A 506 -16.89 14.13 21.09
CA VAL A 506 -16.71 15.50 20.58
C VAL A 506 -16.08 16.38 21.66
N LEU A 507 -15.00 17.07 21.31
CA LEU A 507 -14.30 18.04 22.15
C LEU A 507 -14.55 19.47 21.63
N GLN A 508 -14.71 20.43 22.53
CA GLN A 508 -14.85 21.86 22.22
C GLN A 508 -13.62 22.64 22.66
N ARG A 509 -13.13 23.54 21.82
CA ARG A 509 -12.10 24.51 22.20
C ARG A 509 -12.68 25.49 23.22
N ASN A 510 -11.94 25.75 24.29
CA ASN A 510 -12.28 26.80 25.23
C ASN A 510 -12.07 28.17 24.55
N PRO A 511 -13.14 28.94 24.26
CA PRO A 511 -13.00 30.22 23.57
C PRO A 511 -12.32 31.29 24.42
N ALA A 512 -12.29 31.11 25.75
CA ALA A 512 -11.65 32.04 26.67
C ALA A 512 -10.13 31.80 26.81
N SER A 513 -9.61 30.68 26.28
CA SER A 513 -8.19 30.37 26.32
C SER A 513 -7.49 30.83 25.04
N ALA A 514 -6.39 31.56 25.20
CA ALA A 514 -5.47 31.83 24.10
C ALA A 514 -4.77 30.54 23.62
N SER A 515 -4.64 29.53 24.50
CA SER A 515 -4.16 28.20 24.10
C SER A 515 -5.26 27.39 23.41
N PHE A 516 -4.89 26.44 22.56
CA PHE A 516 -5.82 25.54 21.88
C PHE A 516 -6.36 24.45 22.84
N GLN A 517 -6.81 24.85 24.04
CA GLN A 517 -7.28 23.92 25.05
C GLN A 517 -8.69 23.40 24.71
N TYR A 518 -8.86 22.08 24.74
CA TYR A 518 -10.14 21.42 24.44
C TYR A 518 -10.75 20.78 25.69
N THR A 519 -12.08 20.66 25.72
CA THR A 519 -12.85 19.98 26.76
C THR A 519 -13.85 19.01 26.14
N LEU A 520 -14.01 17.82 26.72
CA LEU A 520 -14.97 16.82 26.26
C LEU A 520 -16.42 17.29 26.49
N ILE A 521 -17.21 17.34 25.41
CA ILE A 521 -18.64 17.69 25.44
C ILE A 521 -19.50 16.45 25.65
N GLY A 522 -19.15 15.32 25.04
CA GLY A 522 -19.99 14.13 25.10
C GLY A 522 -19.45 13.01 24.24
N ARG A 523 -19.88 11.78 24.56
CA ARG A 523 -19.51 10.55 23.87
C ARG A 523 -20.76 9.69 23.66
N VAL A 524 -21.02 9.26 22.42
CA VAL A 524 -22.17 8.44 22.06
C VAL A 524 -21.75 7.29 21.16
N GLN A 525 -22.29 6.10 21.43
CA GLN A 525 -22.13 4.93 20.58
C GLN A 525 -23.36 4.80 19.68
N ALA A 526 -23.25 5.23 18.43
CA ALA A 526 -24.29 5.09 17.40
C ALA A 526 -24.09 3.84 16.52
N HIS A 527 -22.90 3.23 16.57
CA HIS A 527 -22.46 2.17 15.67
C HIS A 527 -22.07 0.89 16.42
N HIS A 528 -22.16 -0.24 15.72
CA HIS A 528 -21.78 -1.56 16.23
C HIS A 528 -20.63 -2.21 15.45
N GLN A 529 -20.12 -1.52 14.43
CA GLN A 529 -18.95 -1.92 13.64
C GLN A 529 -18.00 -0.74 13.44
N PRO A 530 -16.75 -0.99 12.99
CA PRO A 530 -15.75 0.06 12.78
C PRO A 530 -16.27 1.22 11.93
N LEU A 531 -15.93 2.44 12.37
CA LEU A 531 -16.25 3.65 11.62
C LEU A 531 -15.38 3.73 10.36
N VAL A 532 -16.05 4.12 9.27
CA VAL A 532 -15.50 4.26 7.92
C VAL A 532 -15.22 5.72 7.60
N ALA A 533 -15.95 6.64 8.21
CA ALA A 533 -15.67 8.06 8.18
C ALA A 533 -16.44 8.81 9.27
N GLU A 534 -15.81 9.83 9.82
CA GLU A 534 -16.47 10.97 10.46
C GLU A 534 -16.33 12.18 9.54
N THR A 535 -17.48 12.69 9.10
CA THR A 535 -17.53 13.82 8.19
C THR A 535 -17.08 15.08 8.94
N PRO A 536 -16.19 15.90 8.36
CA PRO A 536 -15.76 17.14 8.97
C PRO A 536 -16.96 18.07 9.14
N PHE A 537 -16.98 18.90 10.19
CA PHE A 537 -18.02 19.90 10.39
C PHE A 537 -18.00 20.92 9.23
N PRO A 538 -18.89 20.85 8.21
CA PRO A 538 -18.73 21.67 7.01
C PRO A 538 -18.90 23.16 7.31
N ASN A 539 -19.60 23.48 8.41
CA ASN A 539 -19.82 24.84 8.90
C ASN A 539 -19.86 24.90 10.45
N GLY A 540 -19.20 23.95 11.14
CA GLY A 540 -19.25 23.86 12.61
C GLY A 540 -20.53 23.24 13.22
N THR A 541 -21.54 22.87 12.41
CA THR A 541 -22.88 22.53 12.92
C THR A 541 -23.39 21.12 12.61
N ARG A 542 -22.75 20.38 11.70
CA ARG A 542 -23.22 19.06 11.27
C ARG A 542 -22.08 18.06 11.34
N LEU A 543 -22.22 17.09 12.24
CA LEU A 543 -21.35 15.91 12.31
C LEU A 543 -22.16 14.71 11.83
N MET A 544 -21.58 13.92 10.93
CA MET A 544 -22.12 12.64 10.50
C MET A 544 -21.04 11.57 10.62
N SER A 545 -21.42 10.36 10.99
CA SER A 545 -20.55 9.19 10.96
C SER A 545 -21.18 8.07 10.13
N LEU A 546 -20.36 7.40 9.34
CA LEU A 546 -20.72 6.18 8.61
C LEU A 546 -19.81 5.05 9.09
N ALA A 547 -20.37 3.87 9.32
CA ALA A 547 -19.62 2.68 9.71
C ALA A 547 -19.88 1.50 8.77
N GLN A 548 -19.10 0.44 8.95
CA GLN A 548 -19.24 -0.84 8.22
C GLN A 548 -20.59 -1.52 8.49
N ASP A 549 -21.29 -1.10 9.57
CA ASP A 549 -22.67 -1.52 9.87
C ASP A 549 -23.71 -1.00 8.86
N ARG A 550 -23.28 -0.22 7.85
CA ARG A 550 -24.09 0.37 6.77
C ARG A 550 -25.02 1.50 7.26
N ILE A 551 -24.81 2.02 8.47
CA ILE A 551 -25.65 3.06 9.07
C ILE A 551 -24.92 4.41 9.01
N LEU A 552 -25.60 5.43 8.47
CA LEU A 552 -25.21 6.83 8.59
C LEU A 552 -25.92 7.46 9.78
N ALA A 553 -25.17 7.89 10.79
CA ALA A 553 -25.69 8.62 11.95
C ALA A 553 -25.41 10.12 11.80
N LYS A 554 -26.41 10.97 12.10
CA LYS A 554 -26.29 12.43 12.17
C LYS A 554 -26.36 12.88 13.63
N TYR A 555 -25.42 13.73 14.06
CA TYR A 555 -25.39 14.25 15.42
C TYR A 555 -25.94 15.68 15.47
N GLY A 556 -26.64 15.99 16.55
CA GLY A 556 -27.10 17.34 16.84
C GLY A 556 -25.94 18.26 17.23
N PRO A 557 -26.12 19.58 17.14
CA PRO A 557 -25.13 20.53 17.64
C PRO A 557 -24.91 20.30 19.15
N PRO A 558 -23.67 20.47 19.64
CA PRO A 558 -23.40 20.34 21.07
C PRO A 558 -24.17 21.41 21.85
N THR A 559 -25.20 21.00 22.60
CA THR A 559 -25.93 21.90 23.50
C THR A 559 -25.20 22.01 24.82
N THR A 560 -24.79 23.22 25.21
CA THR A 560 -24.16 23.53 26.51
C THR A 560 -25.15 23.55 27.68
N ALA A 561 -26.25 22.80 27.60
CA ALA A 561 -27.28 22.81 28.63
C ALA A 561 -26.97 21.80 29.76
N SER A 562 -27.05 22.31 31.00
CA SER A 562 -26.95 21.60 32.28
C SER A 562 -27.71 20.26 32.33
N PRO A 563 -27.29 19.30 33.20
CA PRO A 563 -27.83 17.95 33.18
C PRO A 563 -29.26 17.96 33.72
N LEU A 564 -30.25 17.79 32.85
CA LEU A 564 -31.56 17.33 33.27
C LEU A 564 -32.03 16.15 32.42
N ALA A 565 -32.31 15.08 33.16
CA ALA A 565 -33.06 13.88 32.85
C ALA A 565 -33.86 13.92 31.54
N ASN A 566 -33.48 13.05 30.60
CA ASN A 566 -34.33 11.99 30.04
C ASN A 566 -33.59 11.30 28.88
N ALA A 567 -32.72 10.34 29.21
CA ALA A 567 -32.32 9.33 28.25
C ALA A 567 -33.45 8.28 28.17
N SER A 568 -34.39 8.46 27.24
CA SER A 568 -35.33 7.39 26.89
C SER A 568 -34.63 6.43 25.92
N THR A 569 -34.35 5.25 26.45
CA THR A 569 -34.23 3.95 25.78
C THR A 569 -34.79 3.88 24.35
N THR A 570 -33.98 3.34 23.43
CA THR A 570 -34.47 2.48 22.33
C THR A 570 -33.88 1.07 22.52
N PRO A 571 -34.59 0.01 22.08
CA PRO A 571 -34.53 -1.30 22.74
C PRO A 571 -33.29 -2.10 22.33
N ALA A 572 -32.65 -2.70 23.34
CA ALA A 572 -31.65 -3.73 23.18
C ALA A 572 -32.32 -5.08 22.86
N PHE A 573 -31.84 -5.75 21.83
CA PHE A 573 -32.04 -7.20 21.67
C PHE A 573 -30.89 -7.92 22.39
N GLY A 574 -31.20 -8.56 23.52
CA GLY A 574 -30.50 -9.72 24.10
C GLY A 574 -29.09 -9.54 24.72
N GLY A 575 -28.97 -9.82 26.03
CA GLY A 575 -27.79 -10.51 26.59
C GLY A 575 -26.79 -9.73 27.47
N SER A 576 -27.15 -9.50 28.73
CA SER A 576 -26.32 -9.45 29.96
C SER A 576 -24.78 -9.24 29.90
N THR A 577 -24.29 -8.11 30.44
CA THR A 577 -23.52 -7.99 31.72
C THR A 577 -22.82 -6.62 31.76
N ALA A 578 -23.10 -5.84 32.80
CA ALA A 578 -22.58 -4.47 32.96
C ALA A 578 -21.13 -4.44 33.46
N PRO A 579 -20.35 -3.42 33.05
CA PRO A 579 -19.46 -2.75 33.98
C PRO A 579 -19.77 -1.26 34.07
N THR A 580 -19.71 -0.76 35.29
CA THR A 580 -19.86 0.64 35.72
C THR A 580 -18.86 1.55 35.01
N SER A 581 -19.36 2.51 34.22
CA SER A 581 -18.62 3.66 33.69
C SER A 581 -19.02 4.92 34.47
N PRO A 582 -18.15 5.93 34.58
CA PRO A 582 -18.49 7.19 35.26
C PRO A 582 -19.54 7.98 34.46
N PRO A 583 -20.32 8.87 35.11
CA PRO A 583 -21.43 9.58 34.47
C PRO A 583 -20.92 10.59 33.45
N VAL A 584 -21.40 10.47 32.21
CA VAL A 584 -21.11 11.38 31.09
C VAL A 584 -21.75 12.74 31.37
N THR A 585 -20.93 13.79 31.39
CA THR A 585 -21.35 15.19 31.43
C THR A 585 -21.39 15.73 30.00
N GLY A 586 -22.57 16.18 29.57
CA GLY A 586 -22.86 16.85 28.28
C GLY A 586 -23.48 15.94 27.20
N ALA A 587 -24.62 16.38 26.67
CA ALA A 587 -25.52 15.56 25.83
C ALA A 587 -25.23 15.74 24.32
N LEU A 588 -24.20 15.07 23.81
CA LEU A 588 -24.16 14.75 22.37
C LEU A 588 -25.35 13.84 22.07
N THR A 589 -26.17 14.16 21.06
CA THR A 589 -27.37 13.38 20.72
C THR A 589 -27.36 12.98 19.25
N VAL A 590 -27.85 11.77 18.97
CA VAL A 590 -28.05 11.28 17.60
C VAL A 590 -29.42 11.78 17.13
N THR A 591 -29.42 12.63 16.11
CA THR A 591 -30.64 13.22 15.53
C THR A 591 -31.33 12.30 14.54
N SER A 592 -30.56 11.51 13.78
CA SER A 592 -31.12 10.54 12.83
C SER A 592 -30.13 9.43 12.55
N MET A 593 -30.63 8.21 12.32
CA MET A 593 -29.87 7.09 11.79
C MET A 593 -30.57 6.57 10.54
N ARG A 594 -29.82 6.34 9.46
CA ARG A 594 -30.34 5.79 8.20
C ARG A 594 -29.41 4.71 7.68
N ARG A 595 -29.96 3.54 7.35
CA ARG A 595 -29.23 2.50 6.63
C ARG A 595 -29.05 2.92 5.16
N MET A 596 -27.81 3.10 4.73
CA MET A 596 -27.49 3.55 3.36
C MET A 596 -27.51 2.39 2.38
N GLU A 597 -26.89 1.26 2.75
CA GLU A 597 -26.69 0.10 1.88
C GLU A 597 -27.33 -1.18 2.41
N GLN A 598 -27.71 -2.06 1.47
CA GLN A 598 -28.34 -3.33 1.79
C GLN A 598 -27.30 -4.45 1.86
N THR A 599 -26.55 -4.64 0.77
CA THR A 599 -25.59 -5.72 0.56
C THR A 599 -24.17 -5.24 0.86
N ASN A 600 -23.70 -4.23 0.13
CA ASN A 600 -22.33 -3.76 0.19
C ASN A 600 -21.98 -3.02 1.49
N THR A 601 -20.76 -3.22 1.98
CA THR A 601 -20.23 -2.51 3.15
C THR A 601 -19.53 -1.22 2.75
N PRO A 602 -19.80 -0.09 3.45
CA PRO A 602 -19.04 1.12 3.25
C PRO A 602 -17.59 0.93 3.63
N THR A 603 -16.73 1.50 2.82
CA THR A 603 -15.29 1.41 3.00
C THR A 603 -14.61 2.76 2.90
N ALA A 604 -15.25 3.75 2.31
CA ALA A 604 -14.81 5.13 2.33
C ALA A 604 -15.95 6.14 2.08
N VAL A 605 -15.79 7.39 2.52
CA VAL A 605 -16.74 8.48 2.33
C VAL A 605 -16.00 9.79 2.07
N ALA A 606 -16.46 10.55 1.09
CA ALA A 606 -16.07 11.95 0.90
C ALA A 606 -17.33 12.85 0.88
N THR A 607 -17.23 14.05 1.44
CA THR A 607 -18.40 14.93 1.64
C THR A 607 -18.18 16.34 1.13
N SER A 608 -19.06 16.79 0.23
CA SER A 608 -19.22 18.20 -0.15
C SER A 608 -20.46 18.77 0.50
N ASP A 609 -20.64 20.09 0.38
CA ASP A 609 -21.83 20.77 0.87
C ASP A 609 -23.12 20.15 0.29
N ASP A 610 -23.10 19.67 -0.96
CA ASP A 610 -24.28 19.17 -1.67
C ASP A 610 -24.29 17.68 -1.98
N GLN A 611 -23.13 17.03 -1.98
CA GLN A 611 -22.97 15.62 -2.36
C GLN A 611 -22.16 14.83 -1.35
N LEU A 612 -22.62 13.61 -1.08
CA LEU A 612 -21.97 12.58 -0.30
C LEU A 612 -21.51 11.48 -1.24
N LEU A 613 -20.21 11.29 -1.40
CA LEU A 613 -19.64 10.19 -2.16
C LEU A 613 -19.35 9.04 -1.20
N VAL A 614 -19.89 7.85 -1.48
CA VAL A 614 -19.67 6.65 -0.67
C VAL A 614 -19.05 5.56 -1.54
N ALA A 615 -17.87 5.15 -1.10
CA ALA A 615 -17.17 3.99 -1.58
C ALA A 615 -17.63 2.75 -0.83
N LEU A 616 -17.84 1.68 -1.57
CA LEU A 616 -18.32 0.41 -1.07
C LEU A 616 -17.33 -0.70 -1.39
N ASP A 617 -17.47 -1.85 -0.72
CA ASP A 617 -16.84 -3.09 -1.18
C ASP A 617 -17.36 -3.49 -2.58
N ALA A 618 -16.79 -4.55 -3.15
CA ALA A 618 -17.10 -5.00 -4.51
C ALA A 618 -16.98 -3.88 -5.58
N TRP A 619 -16.01 -2.97 -5.39
CA TRP A 619 -15.63 -1.94 -6.36
C TRP A 619 -16.75 -0.96 -6.74
N ARG A 620 -17.71 -0.75 -5.83
CA ARG A 620 -18.88 0.07 -6.10
C ARG A 620 -18.75 1.46 -5.49
N LEU A 621 -19.24 2.45 -6.23
CA LEU A 621 -19.25 3.85 -5.84
C LEU A 621 -20.65 4.42 -6.00
N LYS A 622 -21.14 5.08 -4.97
CA LYS A 622 -22.44 5.76 -5.00
C LYS A 622 -22.30 7.22 -4.63
N THR A 623 -22.97 8.09 -5.39
CA THR A 623 -23.15 9.50 -5.03
C THR A 623 -24.53 9.68 -4.42
N TYR A 624 -24.63 10.41 -3.32
CA TYR A 624 -25.88 10.81 -2.72
C TYR A 624 -25.95 12.32 -2.60
N ASN A 625 -27.15 12.87 -2.56
CA ASN A 625 -27.35 14.24 -2.13
C ASN A 625 -27.08 14.36 -0.62
N ALA A 626 -26.24 15.29 -0.18
CA ALA A 626 -25.87 15.43 1.24
C ALA A 626 -27.06 15.78 2.16
N HIS A 627 -28.08 16.44 1.60
CA HIS A 627 -29.28 16.88 2.33
C HIS A 627 -30.35 15.78 2.38
N THR A 628 -30.78 15.28 1.22
CA THR A 628 -31.87 14.30 1.11
C THR A 628 -31.42 12.85 1.28
N LEU A 629 -30.11 12.60 1.13
CA LEU A 629 -29.51 11.27 1.05
C LEU A 629 -30.13 10.40 -0.06
N ALA A 630 -30.69 11.03 -1.11
CA ALA A 630 -31.14 10.34 -2.31
C ALA A 630 -29.91 9.95 -3.15
N CYS A 631 -29.87 8.70 -3.62
CA CYS A 631 -28.83 8.20 -4.50
C CYS A 631 -28.96 8.88 -5.88
N ARG A 632 -27.86 9.44 -6.38
CA ARG A 632 -27.78 10.10 -7.69
C ARG A 632 -27.16 9.19 -8.74
N ASP A 633 -26.04 8.57 -8.42
CA ASP A 633 -25.36 7.61 -9.29
C ASP A 633 -24.92 6.39 -8.47
N SER A 634 -24.96 5.23 -9.10
CA SER A 634 -24.30 4.02 -8.67
C SER A 634 -23.46 3.53 -9.83
N VAL A 635 -22.16 3.35 -9.61
CA VAL A 635 -21.24 2.93 -10.65
C VAL A 635 -20.31 1.84 -10.12
N LEU A 636 -20.07 0.86 -10.97
CA LEU A 636 -19.02 -0.11 -10.78
C LEU A 636 -17.71 0.56 -11.21
N ALA A 637 -17.07 1.22 -10.26
CA ALA A 637 -15.90 2.02 -10.55
C ALA A 637 -14.73 1.14 -11.03
N GLY A 638 -14.63 -0.13 -10.59
CA GLY A 638 -13.42 -0.96 -10.72
C GLY A 638 -13.31 -1.98 -11.86
N VAL A 639 -14.17 -1.99 -12.89
CA VAL A 639 -14.11 -3.09 -13.92
C VAL A 639 -12.86 -3.05 -14.82
N PHE A 640 -12.00 -2.03 -14.76
CA PHE A 640 -10.92 -1.87 -15.76
C PHE A 640 -9.52 -1.51 -15.26
N ALA A 641 -9.34 -1.38 -13.95
CA ALA A 641 -8.03 -1.68 -13.40
C ALA A 641 -7.98 -3.20 -13.17
N ARG A 642 -6.84 -3.87 -13.36
CA ARG A 642 -6.64 -5.23 -12.82
C ARG A 642 -6.59 -5.15 -11.28
N HIS A 643 -7.74 -4.82 -10.69
CA HIS A 643 -8.11 -4.66 -9.28
C HIS A 643 -7.73 -3.28 -8.64
N PRO A 644 -8.26 -2.92 -7.43
CA PRO A 644 -9.02 -1.70 -7.11
C PRO A 644 -8.36 -0.33 -7.25
N MET A 645 -9.13 0.71 -6.98
CA MET A 645 -8.75 2.10 -7.18
C MET A 645 -9.09 2.89 -5.92
N GLN A 646 -8.10 3.56 -5.35
CA GLN A 646 -8.33 4.52 -4.29
C GLN A 646 -8.53 5.90 -4.91
N TRP A 647 -9.72 6.49 -4.71
CA TRP A 647 -10.10 7.81 -5.22
C TRP A 647 -9.23 8.94 -4.66
N MET A 648 -9.24 10.08 -5.37
CA MET A 648 -8.76 11.38 -4.91
C MET A 648 -9.65 11.96 -3.78
N TYR A 649 -9.71 11.29 -2.63
CA TYR A 649 -10.00 11.85 -1.30
C TYR A 649 -9.35 10.91 -0.28
N PRO A 650 -8.67 11.41 0.77
CA PRO A 650 -8.06 10.55 1.77
C PRO A 650 -9.16 9.80 2.52
N VAL A 651 -9.34 8.53 2.18
CA VAL A 651 -10.21 7.66 2.95
C VAL A 651 -9.64 6.26 3.05
N GLU A 652 -9.53 5.80 4.29
CA GLU A 652 -9.00 4.51 4.72
C GLU A 652 -9.89 3.36 4.21
N TYR A 653 -9.41 2.65 3.18
CA TYR A 653 -10.02 1.46 2.57
C TYR A 653 -9.17 0.22 2.86
N ARG A 654 -9.75 -0.86 3.39
CA ARG A 654 -9.06 -2.12 3.71
C ARG A 654 -9.12 -3.13 2.55
N GLY A 655 -8.55 -2.80 1.39
CA GLY A 655 -8.50 -3.74 0.27
C GLY A 655 -7.20 -3.70 -0.54
N PRO A 656 -7.21 -4.23 -1.77
CA PRO A 656 -6.00 -4.54 -2.54
C PRO A 656 -5.07 -3.34 -2.78
N PRO A 657 -3.79 -3.60 -3.14
CA PRO A 657 -2.70 -2.65 -2.95
C PRO A 657 -2.53 -1.62 -4.08
N LEU A 658 -3.63 -1.10 -4.61
CA LEU A 658 -3.65 -0.22 -5.78
C LEU A 658 -4.11 1.22 -5.43
N ILE A 659 -3.56 2.20 -6.16
CA ILE A 659 -4.03 3.59 -6.19
C ILE A 659 -4.74 3.86 -7.52
N GLY A 660 -5.75 4.73 -7.55
CA GLY A 660 -6.42 5.07 -8.80
C GLY A 660 -6.90 6.51 -8.91
N MET A 661 -7.44 6.85 -10.06
CA MET A 661 -8.04 8.16 -10.35
C MET A 661 -9.27 7.95 -11.21
N LEU A 662 -10.34 8.66 -10.87
CA LEU A 662 -11.63 8.61 -11.55
C LEU A 662 -12.08 10.04 -11.89
N ALA A 663 -12.36 10.30 -13.16
CA ALA A 663 -12.84 11.60 -13.63
C ALA A 663 -14.38 11.69 -13.54
N LEU A 664 -14.87 12.91 -13.25
CA LEU A 664 -16.29 13.23 -13.32
C LEU A 664 -16.75 13.41 -14.79
N PRO A 665 -18.04 13.18 -15.09
CA PRO A 665 -19.05 12.53 -14.23
C PRO A 665 -18.79 11.03 -14.05
N TYR A 666 -19.23 10.50 -12.90
CA TYR A 666 -19.13 9.09 -12.55
C TYR A 666 -20.20 8.27 -13.30
N ASP A 667 -19.91 7.95 -14.56
CA ASP A 667 -20.83 7.24 -15.45
C ASP A 667 -20.43 5.77 -15.74
N GLY A 668 -19.32 5.31 -15.15
CA GLY A 668 -18.78 3.95 -15.31
C GLY A 668 -17.94 3.79 -16.58
N ASN A 669 -17.60 4.88 -17.27
CA ASN A 669 -16.76 4.83 -18.47
C ASN A 669 -15.34 4.33 -18.12
N PRO A 670 -14.85 3.22 -18.73
CA PRO A 670 -13.48 2.71 -18.51
C PRO A 670 -12.39 3.76 -18.70
N HIS A 671 -12.58 4.61 -19.71
CA HIS A 671 -11.56 5.56 -20.13
C HIS A 671 -11.51 6.80 -19.23
N ARG A 672 -12.43 6.90 -18.25
CA ARG A 672 -12.40 7.89 -17.17
C ARG A 672 -11.81 7.35 -15.87
N ALA A 673 -11.28 6.13 -15.88
CA ALA A 673 -10.65 5.52 -14.72
C ALA A 673 -9.22 5.05 -15.05
N MET A 674 -8.35 5.06 -14.04
CA MET A 674 -7.03 4.45 -14.08
C MET A 674 -6.68 3.92 -12.70
N GLY A 675 -6.05 2.75 -12.62
CA GLY A 675 -5.48 2.19 -11.40
C GLY A 675 -4.07 1.64 -11.64
N VAL A 676 -3.20 1.76 -10.63
CA VAL A 676 -1.81 1.28 -10.66
C VAL A 676 -1.46 0.64 -9.32
N LEU A 677 -0.57 -0.36 -9.34
CA LEU A 677 -0.06 -1.00 -8.13
C LEU A 677 0.75 -0.01 -7.30
N ALA A 678 0.25 0.29 -6.11
CA ALA A 678 0.85 1.25 -5.22
C ALA A 678 1.89 0.60 -4.32
N HIS A 679 1.53 -0.46 -3.60
CA HIS A 679 2.39 -1.16 -2.65
C HIS A 679 2.30 -2.68 -2.92
N PRO A 680 3.14 -3.53 -2.32
CA PRO A 680 2.94 -4.97 -2.41
C PRO A 680 1.76 -5.43 -1.54
N ASP A 681 1.63 -4.82 -0.37
CA ASP A 681 0.55 -5.06 0.58
C ASP A 681 -0.48 -3.93 0.55
N LYS A 682 -1.57 -4.12 1.30
CA LYS A 682 -2.66 -3.15 1.43
C LYS A 682 -2.13 -1.76 1.74
N ILE A 683 -2.74 -0.75 1.11
CA ILE A 683 -2.50 0.65 1.43
C ILE A 683 -3.08 0.89 2.83
N LYS A 684 -2.21 1.31 3.75
CA LYS A 684 -2.59 1.55 5.14
C LYS A 684 -3.17 2.95 5.32
N ASP A 685 -2.55 3.95 4.69
CA ASP A 685 -3.07 5.32 4.71
C ASP A 685 -2.72 6.07 3.42
N MET A 686 -3.52 7.07 3.08
CA MET A 686 -3.31 7.95 1.94
C MET A 686 -3.64 9.41 2.26
N CYS A 687 -2.96 10.34 1.61
CA CYS A 687 -3.33 11.76 1.63
C CYS A 687 -3.02 12.45 0.29
N VAL A 688 -3.62 13.62 0.06
CA VAL A 688 -3.47 14.38 -1.20
C VAL A 688 -2.88 15.75 -0.86
N SER A 689 -1.97 16.25 -1.69
CA SER A 689 -1.35 17.57 -1.51
C SER A 689 -2.39 18.70 -1.54
N GLU A 690 -2.02 19.82 -0.95
CA GLU A 690 -2.80 21.05 -0.88
C GLU A 690 -3.24 21.57 -2.25
N ASP A 691 -2.44 21.32 -3.28
CA ASP A 691 -2.69 21.76 -4.65
C ASP A 691 -3.36 20.68 -5.53
N GLY A 692 -3.60 19.49 -4.97
CA GLY A 692 -4.19 18.35 -5.68
C GLY A 692 -3.31 17.76 -6.78
N LYS A 693 -2.03 18.14 -6.86
CA LYS A 693 -1.09 17.62 -7.88
C LYS A 693 -0.38 16.34 -7.44
N TYR A 694 -0.37 16.04 -6.15
CA TYR A 694 0.28 14.86 -5.62
C TYR A 694 -0.64 14.05 -4.70
N ALA A 695 -0.51 12.73 -4.75
CA ALA A 695 -1.05 11.82 -3.74
C ALA A 695 0.10 11.11 -3.03
N PHE A 696 -0.10 10.77 -1.76
CA PHE A 696 0.86 10.09 -0.92
C PHE A 696 0.22 8.80 -0.40
N THR A 697 0.92 7.68 -0.51
CA THR A 697 0.45 6.39 0.00
C THR A 697 1.53 5.71 0.82
N THR A 698 1.11 5.03 1.89
CA THR A 698 1.95 4.12 2.67
C THR A 698 1.28 2.75 2.73
N GLY A 699 2.06 1.68 2.69
CA GLY A 699 1.55 0.31 2.71
C GLY A 699 2.24 -0.55 3.76
N GLY A 700 1.69 -1.73 4.03
CA GLY A 700 2.26 -2.73 4.94
C GLY A 700 1.58 -2.76 6.32
N GLU A 701 1.31 -3.98 6.81
CA GLU A 701 0.90 -4.23 8.19
C GLU A 701 2.13 -4.66 9.02
N TRP A 702 2.21 -4.18 10.26
CA TRP A 702 3.18 -4.71 11.22
C TRP A 702 2.59 -5.99 11.82
N ASP A 703 2.87 -7.14 11.22
CA ASP A 703 2.50 -8.42 11.81
C ASP A 703 3.58 -8.90 12.77
N GLN A 704 3.26 -8.94 14.07
CA GLN A 704 4.11 -9.55 15.11
C GLN A 704 3.99 -11.07 15.16
N ALA A 705 2.92 -11.66 14.58
CA ALA A 705 2.58 -13.07 14.77
C ALA A 705 3.40 -14.01 13.88
N SER A 706 3.86 -13.55 12.72
CA SER A 706 4.58 -14.41 11.76
C SER A 706 6.03 -14.72 12.16
N GLY A 707 6.62 -14.06 13.16
CA GLY A 707 8.01 -14.28 13.59
C GLY A 707 9.09 -13.92 12.55
N ALA A 708 8.70 -13.71 11.30
CA ALA A 708 9.45 -12.97 10.30
C ALA A 708 9.39 -11.49 10.69
N GLY A 709 10.53 -10.80 10.63
CA GLY A 709 10.63 -9.40 11.01
C GLY A 709 9.70 -8.46 10.22
N PRO A 710 9.84 -7.14 10.44
CA PRO A 710 8.91 -6.16 9.91
C PRO A 710 8.73 -6.30 8.40
N VAL A 711 7.48 -6.29 7.95
CA VAL A 711 7.15 -6.38 6.53
C VAL A 711 7.87 -5.24 5.80
N ALA A 712 8.70 -5.59 4.82
CA ALA A 712 9.68 -4.71 4.16
C ALA A 712 9.10 -3.44 3.49
N ALA A 713 7.77 -3.32 3.42
CA ALA A 713 7.03 -2.20 2.85
C ALA A 713 6.53 -1.17 3.88
N ALA A 714 6.49 -1.51 5.18
CA ALA A 714 5.77 -0.74 6.22
C ALA A 714 6.30 0.69 6.47
N ALA A 715 7.53 1.00 6.05
CA ALA A 715 8.25 2.23 6.40
C ALA A 715 8.51 3.16 5.19
N VAL A 716 7.71 3.04 4.12
CA VAL A 716 7.92 3.76 2.87
C VAL A 716 6.68 4.57 2.47
N VAL A 717 6.87 5.86 2.19
CA VAL A 717 5.84 6.73 1.58
C VAL A 717 6.13 6.89 0.09
N LYS A 718 5.13 6.61 -0.74
CA LYS A 718 5.17 6.84 -2.18
C LYS A 718 4.41 8.10 -2.53
N MET A 719 5.05 8.98 -3.29
CA MET A 719 4.50 10.24 -3.79
C MET A 719 4.20 10.09 -5.28
N TRP A 720 2.92 10.22 -5.62
CA TRP A 720 2.36 10.05 -6.96
C TRP A 720 2.03 11.42 -7.53
N SER A 721 2.49 11.71 -8.73
CA SER A 721 2.05 12.85 -9.51
C SER A 721 0.71 12.55 -10.18
N LEU A 722 -0.21 13.52 -10.10
CA LEU A 722 -1.56 13.42 -10.61
C LEU A 722 -1.72 14.36 -11.81
N HIS A 723 -2.21 13.80 -12.92
CA HIS A 723 -2.44 14.50 -14.17
C HIS A 723 -3.88 14.29 -14.67
N PRO A 724 -4.89 14.91 -14.02
CA PRO A 724 -6.30 14.71 -14.37
C PRO A 724 -6.63 15.00 -15.85
N ARG A 725 -5.95 15.98 -16.46
CA ARG A 725 -6.13 16.33 -17.87
C ARG A 725 -5.80 15.20 -18.84
N LEU A 726 -4.87 14.31 -18.49
CA LEU A 726 -4.55 13.15 -19.33
C LEU A 726 -5.69 12.13 -19.31
N LEU A 727 -6.42 12.04 -18.19
CA LEU A 727 -7.60 11.20 -18.07
C LEU A 727 -8.77 11.73 -18.91
N ASP A 728 -8.94 13.06 -19.00
CA ASP A 728 -9.92 13.66 -19.92
C ASP A 728 -9.59 13.36 -21.38
N VAL A 729 -8.30 13.40 -21.75
CA VAL A 729 -7.84 13.03 -23.11
C VAL A 729 -8.06 11.54 -23.37
N GLN A 730 -7.79 10.67 -22.38
CA GLN A 730 -8.07 9.23 -22.46
C GLN A 730 -9.57 8.98 -22.68
N ALA A 731 -10.42 9.64 -21.91
CA ALA A 731 -11.88 9.56 -22.03
C ALA A 731 -12.37 10.01 -23.41
N ALA A 732 -11.82 11.11 -23.95
CA ALA A 732 -12.17 11.61 -25.28
C ALA A 732 -11.76 10.65 -26.40
N ARG A 733 -10.64 9.91 -26.24
CA ARG A 733 -10.20 8.87 -27.19
C ARG A 733 -11.03 7.60 -27.12
N GLY A 734 -11.69 7.34 -25.99
CA GLY A 734 -12.55 6.19 -25.76
C GLY A 734 -13.87 6.18 -26.54
N GLY A 735 -14.21 7.27 -27.23
CA GLY A 735 -15.45 7.40 -27.99
C GLY A 735 -16.60 8.03 -27.21
N GLN A 736 -17.79 8.09 -27.83
CA GLN A 736 -19.00 8.70 -27.27
C GLN A 736 -20.16 7.70 -27.19
N GLY A 737 -21.13 7.99 -26.31
CA GLY A 737 -22.31 7.14 -26.11
C GLY A 737 -21.95 5.76 -25.56
N MET A 738 -22.34 4.70 -26.29
CA MET A 738 -22.05 3.31 -25.93
C MET A 738 -20.65 2.81 -26.30
N GLN A 739 -19.91 3.51 -27.16
CA GLN A 739 -18.59 3.04 -27.64
C GLN A 739 -17.62 2.65 -26.51
N PRO A 740 -17.49 3.43 -25.41
CA PRO A 740 -16.62 3.05 -24.29
C PRO A 740 -17.02 1.74 -23.60
N PHE A 741 -18.28 1.33 -23.70
CA PHE A 741 -18.86 0.22 -22.95
C PHE A 741 -18.94 -1.06 -23.78
N GLU A 742 -18.71 -1.01 -25.10
CA GLU A 742 -18.87 -2.18 -25.98
C GLU A 742 -18.01 -3.37 -25.53
N TYR A 743 -16.76 -3.12 -25.12
CA TYR A 743 -15.86 -4.16 -24.61
C TYR A 743 -16.35 -4.83 -23.31
N LEU A 744 -17.13 -4.13 -22.47
CA LEU A 744 -17.68 -4.73 -21.23
C LEU A 744 -18.84 -5.68 -21.47
N VAL A 745 -19.58 -5.40 -22.53
CA VAL A 745 -20.79 -6.13 -22.90
C VAL A 745 -20.41 -7.30 -23.78
N ASN A 746 -19.47 -7.08 -24.71
CA ASN A 746 -19.07 -8.03 -25.72
C ASN A 746 -17.53 -8.04 -25.87
N PRO A 747 -16.79 -8.62 -24.92
CA PRO A 747 -15.32 -8.64 -24.95
C PRO A 747 -14.77 -9.46 -26.13
N THR A 748 -15.53 -10.44 -26.64
CA THR A 748 -15.17 -11.27 -27.80
C THR A 748 -15.44 -10.59 -29.14
N GLY A 749 -16.21 -9.50 -29.15
CA GLY A 749 -16.66 -8.83 -30.38
C GLY A 749 -17.65 -9.65 -31.21
N ASP A 750 -18.29 -10.67 -30.63
CA ASP A 750 -19.24 -11.54 -31.34
C ASP A 750 -20.55 -10.78 -31.64
N PRO A 751 -20.93 -10.57 -32.92
CA PRO A 751 -22.17 -9.88 -33.27
C PRO A 751 -23.43 -10.60 -32.76
N ALA A 752 -23.37 -11.90 -32.44
CA ALA A 752 -24.50 -12.64 -31.89
C ALA A 752 -24.93 -12.11 -30.51
N ILE A 753 -23.97 -11.76 -29.64
CA ILE A 753 -24.24 -11.23 -28.30
C ILE A 753 -25.02 -9.92 -28.42
N ARG A 754 -24.56 -9.01 -29.29
CA ARG A 754 -25.25 -7.72 -29.50
C ARG A 754 -26.67 -7.90 -30.06
N ARG A 755 -26.85 -8.78 -31.05
CA ARG A 755 -28.18 -9.09 -31.60
C ARG A 755 -29.11 -9.64 -30.53
N HIS A 756 -28.63 -10.54 -29.69
CA HIS A 756 -29.41 -11.11 -28.61
C HIS A 756 -29.91 -10.04 -27.62
N LEU A 757 -29.05 -9.07 -27.27
CA LEU A 757 -29.44 -7.94 -26.41
C LEU A 757 -30.52 -7.07 -27.08
N GLU A 758 -30.35 -6.78 -28.37
CA GLU A 758 -31.33 -6.02 -29.16
C GLU A 758 -32.68 -6.75 -29.22
N ASP A 759 -32.67 -8.07 -29.45
CA ASP A 759 -33.87 -8.92 -29.48
C ASP A 759 -34.61 -8.93 -28.14
N LEU A 760 -33.90 -9.01 -27.01
CA LEU A 760 -34.49 -8.91 -25.67
C LEU A 760 -35.19 -7.56 -25.45
N PHE A 761 -34.55 -6.46 -25.89
CA PHE A 761 -35.13 -5.13 -25.79
C PHE A 761 -36.38 -4.98 -26.66
N TYR A 762 -36.36 -5.52 -27.88
CA TYR A 762 -37.53 -5.55 -28.76
C TYR A 762 -38.67 -6.38 -28.17
N TYR A 763 -38.35 -7.53 -27.55
CA TYR A 763 -39.37 -8.35 -26.88
C TYR A 763 -40.05 -7.59 -25.74
N ALA A 764 -39.30 -6.85 -24.94
CA ALA A 764 -39.87 -6.02 -23.86
C ALA A 764 -40.85 -4.96 -24.38
N GLN A 765 -40.59 -4.37 -25.56
CA GLN A 765 -41.52 -3.42 -26.19
C GLN A 765 -42.83 -4.09 -26.61
N ILE A 766 -42.76 -5.31 -27.13
CA ILE A 766 -43.95 -6.08 -27.53
C ILE A 766 -44.78 -6.40 -26.28
N ARG A 767 -44.12 -6.82 -25.19
CA ARG A 767 -44.77 -7.14 -23.92
C ARG A 767 -45.47 -5.92 -23.30
N GLU A 768 -44.84 -4.74 -23.33
CA GLU A 768 -45.45 -3.48 -22.88
C GLU A 768 -46.66 -3.07 -23.74
N ALA A 769 -46.59 -3.28 -25.06
CA ALA A 769 -47.69 -2.99 -25.98
C ALA A 769 -48.88 -3.97 -25.87
N GLY A 770 -48.70 -5.08 -25.16
CA GLY A 770 -49.66 -6.17 -25.02
C GLY A 770 -49.52 -7.19 -26.15
N GLU A 771 -48.99 -8.37 -25.82
CA GLU A 771 -48.68 -9.46 -26.77
C GLU A 771 -49.90 -9.94 -27.58
N ASN A 772 -51.11 -9.75 -27.05
CA ASN A 772 -52.37 -10.27 -27.61
C ASN A 772 -53.43 -9.18 -27.91
N ALA A 773 -53.04 -7.90 -28.02
CA ALA A 773 -54.01 -6.81 -28.26
C ALA A 773 -54.45 -6.75 -29.75
N PRO A 774 -55.72 -7.07 -30.10
CA PRO A 774 -56.16 -7.05 -31.48
C PRO A 774 -56.26 -5.61 -32.02
N GLY A 775 -55.58 -5.33 -33.13
CA GLY A 775 -55.66 -4.05 -33.85
C GLY A 775 -54.53 -3.05 -33.57
N VAL A 776 -53.54 -3.41 -32.74
CA VAL A 776 -52.35 -2.58 -32.52
C VAL A 776 -51.33 -2.84 -33.63
N VAL A 777 -51.06 -1.84 -34.47
CA VAL A 777 -49.89 -1.86 -35.36
C VAL A 777 -48.68 -1.59 -34.49
N HIS A 778 -47.87 -2.62 -34.21
CA HIS A 778 -46.63 -2.48 -33.47
C HIS A 778 -45.66 -1.56 -34.24
N ARG A 779 -45.53 -0.31 -33.79
CA ARG A 779 -44.40 0.54 -34.17
C ARG A 779 -43.32 0.35 -33.12
N LEU A 780 -42.17 -0.16 -33.54
CA LEU A 780 -40.96 -0.23 -32.72
C LEU A 780 -40.68 1.16 -32.17
N LYS A 781 -40.66 1.27 -30.84
CA LYS A 781 -40.24 2.49 -30.17
C LYS A 781 -38.72 2.44 -30.00
N GLU A 782 -38.08 3.58 -29.79
CA GLU A 782 -36.68 3.60 -29.34
C GLU A 782 -36.56 3.47 -27.81
N LYS A 783 -37.70 3.32 -27.11
CA LYS A 783 -37.83 3.43 -25.66
C LYS A 783 -38.83 2.43 -25.08
N VAL A 784 -38.62 2.08 -23.82
CA VAL A 784 -39.51 1.24 -22.99
C VAL A 784 -39.82 2.00 -21.69
N GLY A 785 -40.97 1.77 -21.05
CA GLY A 785 -41.26 2.30 -19.72
C GLY A 785 -40.34 1.73 -18.63
N LEU A 786 -40.08 2.52 -17.59
CA LEU A 786 -39.19 2.12 -16.47
C LEU A 786 -39.67 0.87 -15.72
N SER A 787 -40.96 0.52 -15.81
CA SER A 787 -41.52 -0.69 -15.20
C SER A 787 -40.96 -2.00 -15.79
N MET A 788 -40.44 -1.98 -17.03
CA MET A 788 -39.87 -3.16 -17.68
C MET A 788 -38.38 -3.36 -17.37
N LEU A 789 -37.72 -2.38 -16.75
CA LEU A 789 -36.30 -2.44 -16.44
C LEU A 789 -35.91 -3.68 -15.59
N PRO A 790 -36.63 -4.04 -14.51
CA PRO A 790 -36.26 -5.20 -13.69
C PRO A 790 -36.30 -6.50 -14.48
N ASP A 791 -37.32 -6.66 -15.32
CA ASP A 791 -37.51 -7.86 -16.14
C ASP A 791 -36.42 -7.99 -17.22
N LEU A 792 -36.00 -6.86 -17.81
CA LEU A 792 -34.88 -6.82 -18.75
C LEU A 792 -33.56 -7.21 -18.07
N LEU A 793 -33.28 -6.69 -16.88
CA LEU A 793 -32.06 -7.02 -16.14
C LEU A 793 -32.00 -8.50 -15.74
N ARG A 794 -33.15 -9.07 -15.31
CA ARG A 794 -33.29 -10.50 -15.00
C ARG A 794 -33.06 -11.36 -16.24
N ALA A 795 -33.56 -10.96 -17.40
CA ALA A 795 -33.30 -11.65 -18.67
C ALA A 795 -31.81 -11.59 -19.07
N LEU A 796 -31.09 -10.55 -18.67
CA LEU A 796 -29.64 -10.43 -18.85
C LEU A 796 -28.82 -11.20 -17.81
N GLY A 797 -29.48 -11.93 -16.90
CA GLY A 797 -28.83 -12.74 -15.87
C GLY A 797 -28.45 -12.00 -14.59
N HIS A 798 -28.93 -10.76 -14.38
CA HIS A 798 -28.77 -10.05 -13.12
C HIS A 798 -30.10 -9.98 -12.36
N PHE A 799 -30.10 -10.46 -11.12
CA PHE A 799 -31.30 -10.55 -10.27
C PHE A 799 -31.20 -9.53 -9.12
N PRO A 800 -31.57 -8.26 -9.35
CA PRO A 800 -31.47 -7.23 -8.33
C PRO A 800 -32.52 -7.40 -7.23
N SER A 801 -32.19 -6.93 -6.03
CA SER A 801 -33.11 -6.83 -4.90
C SER A 801 -34.21 -5.78 -5.17
N GLU A 802 -35.33 -5.83 -4.46
CA GLU A 802 -36.42 -4.86 -4.65
C GLU A 802 -36.00 -3.42 -4.29
N ARG A 803 -35.12 -3.28 -3.29
CA ARG A 803 -34.48 -2.00 -2.96
C ARG A 803 -33.52 -1.54 -4.05
N ASP A 804 -32.76 -2.44 -4.67
CA ASP A 804 -31.89 -2.09 -5.80
C ASP A 804 -32.72 -1.66 -7.01
N VAL A 805 -33.83 -2.34 -7.30
CA VAL A 805 -34.81 -1.94 -8.33
C VAL A 805 -35.34 -0.54 -8.06
N GLN A 806 -35.80 -0.25 -6.83
CA GLN A 806 -36.27 1.08 -6.45
C GLN A 806 -35.17 2.14 -6.63
N GLN A 807 -33.92 1.81 -6.28
CA GLN A 807 -32.77 2.71 -6.49
C GLN A 807 -32.50 2.95 -7.98
N MET A 808 -32.49 1.91 -8.81
CA MET A 808 -32.28 2.03 -10.27
C MET A 808 -33.33 2.93 -10.92
N VAL A 809 -34.62 2.70 -10.60
CA VAL A 809 -35.73 3.50 -11.11
C VAL A 809 -35.60 4.95 -10.64
N SER A 810 -35.35 5.18 -9.35
CA SER A 810 -35.16 6.53 -8.79
C SER A 810 -34.02 7.29 -9.46
N VAL A 811 -32.89 6.62 -9.75
CA VAL A 811 -31.73 7.21 -10.43
C VAL A 811 -32.09 7.62 -11.86
N LEU A 812 -32.80 6.75 -12.60
CA LEU A 812 -33.22 7.06 -13.97
C LEU A 812 -34.28 8.16 -14.03
N GLU A 813 -35.22 8.19 -13.07
CA GLU A 813 -36.20 9.28 -12.94
C GLU A 813 -35.52 10.62 -12.66
N LEU A 814 -34.56 10.66 -11.72
CA LEU A 814 -33.78 11.86 -11.43
C LEU A 814 -33.05 12.36 -12.69
N LYS A 815 -32.39 11.47 -13.44
CA LYS A 815 -31.73 11.81 -14.71
C LYS A 815 -32.72 12.29 -15.76
N ALA A 816 -33.91 11.71 -15.82
CA ALA A 816 -34.96 12.13 -16.74
C ALA A 816 -35.45 13.56 -16.42
N VAL A 817 -35.67 13.86 -15.14
CA VAL A 817 -36.05 15.19 -14.66
C VAL A 817 -34.97 16.22 -14.94
N GLU A 818 -33.70 15.91 -14.66
CA GLU A 818 -32.57 16.81 -14.91
C GLU A 818 -32.39 17.13 -16.41
N GLN A 819 -32.74 16.19 -17.30
CA GLN A 819 -32.68 16.37 -18.75
C GLN A 819 -33.98 16.92 -19.38
N GLY A 820 -35.03 17.13 -18.57
CA GLY A 820 -36.34 17.57 -19.06
C GLY A 820 -37.04 16.56 -19.98
N ARG A 821 -36.75 15.26 -19.84
CA ARG A 821 -37.31 14.17 -20.66
C ARG A 821 -38.34 13.34 -19.88
N PRO A 822 -39.27 12.65 -20.56
CA PRO A 822 -40.16 11.69 -19.92
C PRO A 822 -39.37 10.53 -19.28
N SER A 823 -39.98 9.93 -18.25
CA SER A 823 -39.47 8.81 -17.46
C SER A 823 -39.56 7.48 -18.23
N ASP A 824 -38.81 7.39 -19.33
CA ASP A 824 -38.65 6.20 -20.16
C ASP A 824 -37.16 5.79 -20.21
N CYS A 825 -36.85 4.54 -20.58
CA CYS A 825 -35.48 4.04 -20.78
C CYS A 825 -35.21 3.70 -22.25
N THR A 826 -34.02 4.09 -22.73
CA THR A 826 -33.49 3.65 -24.04
C THR A 826 -32.70 2.34 -23.89
N PHE A 827 -32.39 1.69 -25.02
CA PHE A 827 -31.51 0.51 -25.02
C PHE A 827 -30.15 0.77 -24.35
N GLU A 828 -29.57 1.95 -24.61
CA GLU A 828 -28.33 2.41 -23.96
C GLU A 828 -28.49 2.58 -22.44
N ASP A 829 -29.62 3.13 -21.97
CA ASP A 829 -29.89 3.27 -20.55
C ASP A 829 -30.00 1.90 -19.86
N VAL A 830 -30.62 0.91 -20.50
CA VAL A 830 -30.75 -0.46 -19.96
C VAL A 830 -29.38 -1.12 -19.82
N ILE A 831 -28.56 -1.10 -20.87
CA ILE A 831 -27.21 -1.69 -20.81
C ILE A 831 -26.34 -0.96 -19.80
N ARG A 832 -26.37 0.38 -19.78
CA ARG A 832 -25.58 1.16 -18.82
C ARG A 832 -26.01 0.84 -17.39
N THR A 833 -27.31 0.73 -17.13
CA THR A 833 -27.83 0.35 -15.80
C THR A 833 -27.41 -1.07 -15.44
N PHE A 834 -27.49 -2.03 -16.38
CA PHE A 834 -26.99 -3.39 -16.18
C PHE A 834 -25.51 -3.41 -15.78
N LEU A 835 -24.65 -2.73 -16.54
CA LEU A 835 -23.21 -2.67 -16.25
C LEU A 835 -22.90 -1.99 -14.90
N GLN A 836 -23.70 -1.00 -14.51
CA GLN A 836 -23.53 -0.23 -13.29
C GLN A 836 -24.00 -0.94 -12.03
N PHE A 837 -25.04 -1.77 -12.15
CA PHE A 837 -25.65 -2.43 -11.00
C PHE A 837 -25.30 -3.92 -10.87
N ARG A 838 -24.82 -4.57 -11.93
CA ARG A 838 -24.34 -5.96 -11.86
C ARG A 838 -23.20 -6.12 -10.86
N ASP A 839 -23.13 -7.28 -10.24
CA ASP A 839 -22.00 -7.63 -9.39
C ASP A 839 -20.75 -7.85 -10.24
N ALA A 840 -19.61 -7.35 -9.74
CA ALA A 840 -18.32 -7.51 -10.42
C ALA A 840 -17.82 -8.97 -10.36
N VAL A 841 -18.15 -9.67 -9.28
CA VAL A 841 -17.91 -11.10 -9.09
C VAL A 841 -19.27 -11.78 -9.13
N PRO A 842 -19.54 -12.64 -10.12
CA PRO A 842 -20.81 -13.35 -10.18
C PRO A 842 -20.92 -14.32 -9.01
N VAL A 843 -22.13 -14.52 -8.50
CA VAL A 843 -22.42 -15.55 -7.51
C VAL A 843 -22.14 -16.91 -8.15
N VAL A 844 -21.24 -17.69 -7.54
CA VAL A 844 -20.92 -19.04 -8.01
C VAL A 844 -21.72 -20.09 -7.22
N PRO A 845 -21.93 -21.31 -7.77
CA PRO A 845 -22.63 -22.39 -7.06
C PRO A 845 -22.03 -22.69 -5.67
N GLY A 846 -20.72 -22.50 -5.50
CA GLY A 846 -20.03 -22.62 -4.21
C GLY A 846 -20.54 -21.65 -3.14
N ASP A 847 -20.83 -20.40 -3.50
CA ASP A 847 -21.34 -19.38 -2.58
C ASP A 847 -22.73 -19.77 -2.07
N VAL A 848 -23.57 -20.31 -2.95
CA VAL A 848 -24.90 -20.81 -2.61
C VAL A 848 -24.77 -22.00 -1.63
N LYS A 849 -23.87 -22.96 -1.92
CA LYS A 849 -23.59 -24.09 -1.02
C LYS A 849 -23.12 -23.62 0.37
N GLU A 850 -22.25 -22.61 0.45
CA GLU A 850 -21.79 -22.05 1.73
C GLU A 850 -22.92 -21.33 2.48
N ALA A 851 -23.74 -20.54 1.79
CA ALA A 851 -24.89 -19.85 2.38
C ALA A 851 -25.89 -20.86 2.97
N VAL A 852 -26.18 -21.93 2.24
CA VAL A 852 -27.02 -23.05 2.70
C VAL A 852 -26.42 -23.72 3.93
N LYS A 853 -25.10 -23.99 3.93
CA LYS A 853 -24.41 -24.56 5.09
C LYS A 853 -24.57 -23.68 6.34
N ARG A 854 -24.41 -22.36 6.22
CA ARG A 854 -24.63 -21.43 7.34
C ARG A 854 -26.09 -21.37 7.79
N ALA A 855 -27.03 -21.44 6.85
CA ALA A 855 -28.46 -21.49 7.19
C ALA A 855 -28.80 -22.73 8.02
N LYS A 856 -28.14 -23.86 7.79
CA LYS A 856 -28.31 -25.10 8.56
C LYS A 856 -27.79 -25.03 10.00
N GLU A 857 -26.94 -24.07 10.33
CA GLU A 857 -26.50 -23.84 11.73
C GLU A 857 -27.60 -23.20 12.59
N TRP A 858 -28.63 -22.64 11.95
CA TRP A 858 -29.73 -21.98 12.61
C TRP A 858 -30.90 -22.94 12.82
N ASN A 859 -31.63 -22.74 13.92
CA ASN A 859 -32.92 -23.39 14.11
C ASN A 859 -33.91 -22.88 13.05
N MET A 860 -34.63 -23.78 12.38
CA MET A 860 -35.54 -23.46 11.28
C MET A 860 -36.60 -22.41 11.67
N GLY A 861 -37.08 -22.42 12.91
CA GLY A 861 -38.01 -21.40 13.40
C GLY A 861 -37.40 -20.00 13.46
N ASP A 862 -36.16 -19.90 13.92
CA ASP A 862 -35.41 -18.65 14.02
C ASP A 862 -34.96 -18.16 12.64
N LEU A 863 -34.59 -19.08 11.75
CA LEU A 863 -34.27 -18.79 10.35
C LEU A 863 -35.50 -18.28 9.57
N LYS A 864 -36.67 -18.92 9.70
CA LYS A 864 -37.91 -18.43 9.08
C LYS A 864 -38.27 -17.04 9.59
N SER A 865 -38.18 -16.83 10.91
CA SER A 865 -38.38 -15.51 11.51
C SER A 865 -37.38 -14.48 10.96
N PHE A 866 -36.11 -14.85 10.84
CA PHE A 866 -35.08 -13.98 10.28
C PHE A 866 -35.33 -13.64 8.80
N LEU A 867 -35.65 -14.62 7.94
CA LEU A 867 -35.92 -14.41 6.51
C LEU A 867 -37.19 -13.59 6.26
N MET A 868 -38.19 -13.69 7.13
CA MET A 868 -39.41 -12.87 7.05
C MET A 868 -39.21 -11.45 7.56
N THR A 869 -38.28 -11.23 8.50
CA THR A 869 -38.19 -9.96 9.26
C THR A 869 -36.96 -9.12 8.92
N TYR A 870 -35.86 -9.75 8.49
CA TYR A 870 -34.57 -9.11 8.30
C TYR A 870 -34.29 -8.86 6.81
N GLY A 871 -33.98 -7.61 6.46
CA GLY A 871 -33.64 -7.23 5.09
C GLY A 871 -34.88 -7.07 4.21
N GLU A 872 -34.89 -7.69 3.03
CA GLU A 872 -36.08 -7.79 2.18
C GLU A 872 -36.85 -9.02 2.62
N GLY A 873 -37.89 -8.80 3.44
CA GLY A 873 -38.67 -9.88 4.03
C GLY A 873 -39.28 -10.75 2.94
N MET A 874 -38.95 -12.04 2.97
CA MET A 874 -39.55 -13.02 2.08
C MET A 874 -40.99 -13.29 2.51
N SER A 875 -41.88 -13.41 1.53
CA SER A 875 -43.25 -13.87 1.75
C SER A 875 -43.25 -15.32 2.28
N ALA A 876 -44.35 -15.73 2.93
CA ALA A 876 -44.48 -17.10 3.44
C ALA A 876 -44.26 -18.17 2.36
N ASP A 877 -44.78 -17.91 1.16
CA ASP A 877 -44.63 -18.80 0.00
C ASP A 877 -43.19 -18.90 -0.50
N GLU A 878 -42.41 -17.80 -0.43
CA GLU A 878 -40.99 -17.79 -0.80
C GLU A 878 -40.15 -18.53 0.23
N VAL A 879 -40.43 -18.32 1.52
CA VAL A 879 -39.75 -19.02 2.61
C VAL A 879 -39.98 -20.54 2.52
N ASP A 880 -41.18 -20.97 2.14
CA ASP A 880 -41.47 -22.40 1.98
C ASP A 880 -40.78 -23.00 0.74
N LYS A 881 -40.62 -22.23 -0.36
CA LYS A 881 -39.79 -22.64 -1.51
C LYS A 881 -38.31 -22.73 -1.16
N VAL A 882 -37.79 -21.79 -0.39
CA VAL A 882 -36.40 -21.83 0.12
C VAL A 882 -36.22 -23.04 1.04
N GLY A 883 -37.20 -23.33 1.90
CA GLY A 883 -37.22 -24.54 2.71
C GLY A 883 -37.12 -25.82 1.86
N TYR A 884 -37.90 -25.91 0.79
CA TYR A 884 -37.82 -27.04 -0.14
C TYR A 884 -36.46 -27.16 -0.84
N LEU A 885 -35.86 -26.03 -1.26
CA LEU A 885 -34.53 -26.01 -1.87
C LEU A 885 -33.42 -26.43 -0.89
N LEU A 886 -33.53 -26.04 0.39
CA LEU A 886 -32.61 -26.45 1.45
C LEU A 886 -32.66 -27.96 1.71
N ASP A 887 -33.85 -28.56 1.56
CA ASP A 887 -34.12 -30.00 1.68
C ASP A 887 -33.71 -30.78 0.41
N GLU A 888 -33.94 -30.25 -0.80
CA GLU A 888 -33.50 -30.89 -2.06
C GLU A 888 -31.97 -30.93 -2.20
N LEU A 889 -31.27 -29.88 -1.74
CA LEU A 889 -29.81 -29.86 -1.69
C LEU A 889 -29.21 -30.88 -0.69
N GLU A 890 -30.03 -31.60 0.07
CA GLU A 890 -29.59 -32.76 0.87
C GLU A 890 -29.34 -34.02 0.03
N LEU A 891 -29.98 -34.14 -1.14
CA LEU A 891 -29.97 -35.36 -1.95
C LEU A 891 -28.82 -35.42 -2.96
N GLY A 892 -28.17 -34.28 -3.27
CA GLY A 892 -27.05 -34.21 -4.23
C GLY A 892 -25.69 -34.69 -3.70
N GLY A 893 -25.61 -35.15 -2.45
CA GLY A 893 -24.35 -35.57 -1.82
C GLY A 893 -23.80 -36.93 -2.27
N GLN A 894 -24.47 -37.66 -3.17
CA GLN A 894 -24.05 -39.01 -3.56
C GLN A 894 -23.87 -39.28 -5.06
N GLU A 895 -24.21 -38.36 -5.98
CA GLU A 895 -24.08 -38.61 -7.43
C GLU A 895 -23.70 -37.34 -8.20
N GLU A 896 -22.42 -36.95 -8.23
CA GLU A 896 -21.93 -35.83 -9.07
C GLU A 896 -20.61 -36.17 -9.79
N ASP A 897 -20.54 -37.31 -10.49
CA ASP A 897 -19.49 -37.56 -11.51
C ASP A 897 -20.06 -37.47 -12.97
N GLU A 898 -21.35 -37.17 -13.18
CA GLU A 898 -21.96 -37.22 -14.54
C GLU A 898 -22.67 -35.95 -15.04
N TYR A 899 -22.67 -34.82 -14.31
CA TYR A 899 -23.45 -33.62 -14.70
C TYR A 899 -22.63 -32.34 -14.95
N GLU A 900 -21.37 -32.45 -15.38
CA GLU A 900 -20.58 -31.26 -15.80
C GLU A 900 -20.89 -30.73 -17.21
N GLU A 901 -21.73 -31.42 -18.02
CA GLU A 901 -21.93 -31.03 -19.44
C GLU A 901 -23.23 -30.26 -19.75
N SER A 902 -24.16 -30.07 -18.79
CA SER A 902 -25.45 -29.42 -19.05
C SER A 902 -25.60 -27.98 -18.51
N ALA A 903 -24.62 -27.46 -17.78
CA ALA A 903 -24.65 -26.09 -17.22
C ALA A 903 -24.04 -25.01 -18.16
N ARG A 904 -24.10 -25.23 -19.48
CA ARG A 904 -23.82 -24.22 -20.51
C ARG A 904 -25.05 -24.00 -21.39
N VAL A 905 -26.08 -23.36 -20.85
CA VAL A 905 -27.10 -22.60 -21.60
C VAL A 905 -27.49 -21.37 -20.80
#